data_AF-G5EDI6-F1
#
_entry.id   AF-G5EDI6-F1
#
_cell.length_a   1.000
_cell.length_b   1.000
_cell.length_c   1.000
_cell.angle_alpha   90.00
_cell.angle_beta   90.00
_cell.angle_gamma   90.00
#
_symmetry.space_group_name_H-M   'P 1'
#
loop_
_entity.id
_entity.type
_entity.pdbx_description
1 polymer ?
#
loop_
_entity_poly.entity_id
_entity_poly.type
_entity_poly.pdbx_seq_one_letter_code
_entity_poly.pdbx_strand_id
1 'polypeptide(L)'
;MTENDYSADQSQILQSSLAQLDAFQDIDVRLEIREDQIKLILETETPLKSGTIEVRNVWIAYRPTDNGCLIENNDQQEFVDRLEFFDVSVLHLEHALGTMDVLKKFSVISVKKSQDEPTPSVQDLQTNAIFLENLNRMLTSRQKPLNAFAFEVNLWQEPFNNHAAIMMSHLNSNLLNTIILSTPIPGTHLKLDAIVTLEQWLNGKEVKMNNLSTDLKFDAFFHFAKVSTGMYPNTYSELTLLKNHFLNHETPEYFELNYPESFNNRRVVKTSELFGKLFHVKLQPNGELYSKKWYFPVGDGEEFYVLVKYRPKRKNGTQFVFRIQKLAMKIRTVFQQTAVPNYIRRAVTTQTMNETKNIRISYKPRGDWCIIDSDQKQEVSQSPVCKVSVLHLEYLLRSIPVLWSFSIASITNLELDGSNEILLQIHKTLLDTVETMLRERSSKLKVNTFVVTLSEKPINEHLPGIMACLEPRVLKEIILTGDKGELHCDGLVNLEQWKNASLLSINNFYVKAAISNFLHFQEVRVTFAKLTYDDLIMLKEHFLVNEKPSTFELNFNRYAKTSEISNDTNNVEPHEVFGETEHVEYKNGEELYRKIWYFPHEVHTSYDLRIEYCNTKDYTFQFGFVEAEVNPQHVNSDFNLLSLISTNYQAMKSIIEKCSFVTILSLRKVCKNLRNFIDTAHFDFPERNIWITFDGKDSMLEIITPEGKTSLTYKKNPIGCKLLAYPPIPYGSDFIATRMMPDNTPLDCCMSDLKQILKHQKTPISKLAFTLRSIDDEYIHKLKEILKAHETPLKVKCIVMLGVDLPIIRRILSYLDKNELKMIFLNYDAYSRVEEEELDTTKLVELDQWKMAEELRVLDCGLSFSVENIGHFLKVEVTLRTISVEDLVYLKEIFKTSSANRNFNIKSRSFDAGDLVPTLGASSSDTKEGVIHKKWFFKMKIDRQRAVCIDYLERIAGEREITVFVFSHVEISDVPANTLRWEQ
;
A
#
# COMPACT_ATOMS: atom_id res chain seq x y z
N MET A 1 19.42 -4.37 -54.12
CA MET A 1 19.64 -3.21 -53.24
C MET A 1 20.94 -3.47 -52.52
N THR A 2 21.95 -2.71 -52.90
CA THR A 2 23.28 -2.64 -52.25
C THR A 2 23.12 -2.21 -50.80
N GLU A 3 24.10 -2.52 -49.95
CA GLU A 3 24.16 -2.33 -48.48
C GLU A 3 23.97 -0.86 -47.96
N ASN A 4 23.23 0.03 -48.64
CA ASN A 4 23.25 1.48 -48.37
C ASN A 4 21.90 2.24 -48.39
N ASP A 5 20.72 1.60 -48.38
CA ASP A 5 19.46 2.35 -48.61
C ASP A 5 18.57 2.63 -47.38
N TYR A 6 18.87 2.11 -46.19
CA TYR A 6 18.12 2.50 -44.98
C TYR A 6 18.68 3.81 -44.42
N SER A 7 17.89 4.88 -44.48
CA SER A 7 18.18 6.16 -43.82
C SER A 7 17.32 6.30 -42.56
N ALA A 8 17.91 6.76 -41.45
CA ALA A 8 17.19 7.05 -40.22
C ALA A 8 16.04 8.06 -40.42
N ASP A 9 16.15 8.94 -41.42
CA ASP A 9 15.12 9.92 -41.82
C ASP A 9 13.81 9.25 -42.31
N GLN A 10 13.88 7.98 -42.71
CA GLN A 10 12.73 7.22 -43.19
C GLN A 10 11.92 6.57 -42.07
N SER A 11 12.45 6.50 -40.84
CA SER A 11 11.75 5.87 -39.73
C SER A 11 10.65 6.78 -39.17
N GLN A 12 9.40 6.34 -39.30
CA GLN A 12 8.24 7.07 -38.78
C GLN A 12 8.26 7.11 -37.25
N ILE A 13 8.74 6.04 -36.62
CA ILE A 13 8.88 5.97 -35.15
C ILE A 13 9.92 6.96 -34.66
N LEU A 14 11.09 7.05 -35.31
CA LEU A 14 12.13 7.99 -34.92
C LEU A 14 11.67 9.45 -35.09
N GLN A 15 11.10 9.78 -36.25
CA GLN A 15 10.64 11.14 -36.54
C GLN A 15 9.52 11.59 -35.61
N SER A 16 8.52 10.73 -35.35
CA SER A 16 7.44 11.04 -34.40
C SER A 16 7.94 11.15 -32.95
N SER A 17 8.96 10.38 -32.58
CA SER A 17 9.58 10.44 -31.26
C SER A 17 10.39 11.73 -31.06
N LEU A 18 11.13 12.17 -32.07
CA LEU A 18 11.88 13.43 -32.03
C LEU A 18 10.96 14.65 -32.07
N ALA A 19 9.86 14.61 -32.85
CA ALA A 19 8.88 15.69 -32.90
C ALA A 19 8.19 15.96 -31.54
N GLN A 20 8.10 14.95 -30.66
CA GLN A 20 7.60 15.14 -29.30
C GLN A 20 8.56 15.94 -28.41
N LEU A 21 9.82 16.09 -28.81
CA LEU A 21 10.89 16.70 -28.05
C LEU A 21 11.26 18.13 -28.51
N ASP A 22 10.76 18.57 -29.68
CA ASP A 22 11.13 19.80 -30.41
C ASP A 22 10.88 21.15 -29.67
N ALA A 23 10.53 21.11 -28.38
CA ALA A 23 10.26 22.28 -27.55
C ALA A 23 11.09 22.34 -26.24
N PHE A 24 11.96 21.36 -25.97
CA PHE A 24 12.57 21.19 -24.64
C PHE A 24 14.08 21.49 -24.61
N GLN A 25 14.49 22.23 -23.59
CA GLN A 25 15.89 22.35 -23.18
C GLN A 25 16.21 21.22 -22.18
N ASP A 26 17.47 20.80 -22.11
CA ASP A 26 17.99 19.80 -21.16
C ASP A 26 17.53 18.34 -21.36
N ILE A 27 17.84 17.75 -22.52
CA ILE A 27 17.51 16.36 -22.87
C ILE A 27 18.52 15.36 -22.26
N ASP A 28 18.00 14.32 -21.62
CA ASP A 28 18.75 13.13 -21.19
C ASP A 28 18.59 12.01 -22.22
N VAL A 29 19.70 11.50 -22.74
CA VAL A 29 19.75 10.36 -23.67
C VAL A 29 20.26 9.13 -22.92
N ARG A 30 19.50 8.04 -22.92
CA ARG A 30 19.83 6.79 -22.25
C ARG A 30 19.64 5.59 -23.19
N LEU A 31 20.68 4.77 -23.30
CA LEU A 31 20.66 3.50 -24.00
C LEU A 31 20.62 2.37 -22.97
N GLU A 32 19.59 1.52 -23.04
CA GLU A 32 19.52 0.27 -22.28
C GLU A 32 19.82 -0.93 -23.18
N ILE A 33 20.82 -1.73 -22.80
CA ILE A 33 21.25 -2.94 -23.51
C ILE A 33 20.71 -4.16 -22.76
N ARG A 34 19.91 -4.99 -23.43
CA ARG A 34 19.36 -6.26 -22.89
C ARG A 34 19.71 -7.40 -23.84
N GLU A 35 19.59 -8.63 -23.36
CA GLU A 35 19.82 -9.86 -24.14
C GLU A 35 19.16 -9.81 -25.54
N ASP A 36 17.90 -9.38 -25.58
CA ASP A 36 16.98 -9.46 -26.72
C ASP A 36 16.51 -8.10 -27.26
N GLN A 37 17.07 -6.99 -26.77
CA GLN A 37 16.70 -5.66 -27.26
C GLN A 37 17.72 -4.59 -26.90
N ILE A 38 17.79 -3.55 -27.74
CA ILE A 38 18.36 -2.24 -27.38
C ILE A 38 17.20 -1.27 -27.17
N LYS A 39 17.24 -0.42 -26.15
CA LYS A 39 16.22 0.61 -25.93
C LYS A 39 16.85 1.99 -25.86
N LEU A 40 16.47 2.88 -26.77
CA LEU A 40 16.79 4.30 -26.75
C LEU A 40 15.71 5.04 -25.97
N ILE A 41 16.10 5.81 -24.96
CA ILE A 41 15.21 6.58 -24.10
C ILE A 41 15.67 8.04 -24.13
N LEU A 42 14.72 8.93 -24.39
CA LEU A 42 14.90 10.38 -24.43
C LEU A 42 13.98 11.00 -23.37
N GLU A 43 14.56 11.66 -22.38
CA GLU A 43 13.85 12.16 -21.20
C GLU A 43 14.06 13.67 -21.05
N THR A 44 12.99 14.41 -20.75
CA THR A 44 13.02 15.87 -20.52
C THR A 44 12.25 16.24 -19.26
N GLU A 45 12.76 17.23 -18.53
CA GLU A 45 12.15 17.73 -17.30
C GLU A 45 11.76 19.20 -17.48
N THR A 46 10.50 19.54 -17.24
CA THR A 46 9.99 20.92 -17.36
C THR A 46 9.46 21.42 -16.02
N PRO A 47 10.02 22.48 -15.43
CA PRO A 47 9.46 23.12 -14.25
C PRO A 47 8.15 23.84 -14.61
N LEU A 48 7.04 23.42 -14.01
CA LEU A 48 5.74 24.09 -14.15
C LEU A 48 5.66 25.30 -13.21
N LYS A 49 4.85 26.30 -13.58
CA LYS A 49 4.62 27.52 -12.78
C LYS A 49 4.05 27.23 -11.37
N SER A 50 3.49 26.05 -11.16
CA SER A 50 3.02 25.51 -9.87
C SER A 50 4.14 25.07 -8.92
N GLY A 51 5.40 25.02 -9.37
CA GLY A 51 6.53 24.48 -8.61
C GLY A 51 6.67 22.95 -8.70
N THR A 52 5.85 22.27 -9.51
CA THR A 52 5.96 20.83 -9.83
C THR A 52 6.78 20.63 -11.11
N ILE A 53 7.52 19.52 -11.22
CA ILE A 53 8.30 19.17 -12.43
C ILE A 53 7.50 18.17 -13.26
N GLU A 54 7.23 18.50 -14.52
CA GLU A 54 6.69 17.57 -15.51
C GLU A 54 7.84 16.80 -16.16
N VAL A 55 7.82 15.47 -16.08
CA VAL A 55 8.82 14.61 -16.76
C VAL A 55 8.16 14.00 -17.99
N ARG A 56 8.76 14.21 -19.16
CA ARG A 56 8.36 13.54 -20.40
C ARG A 56 9.42 12.53 -20.79
N ASN A 57 8.98 11.32 -21.12
CA ASN A 57 9.85 10.22 -21.50
C ASN A 57 9.34 9.61 -22.81
N VAL A 58 10.22 9.61 -23.81
CA VAL A 58 10.00 8.97 -25.11
C VAL A 58 10.98 7.80 -25.20
N TRP A 59 10.50 6.63 -25.61
CA TRP A 59 11.35 5.46 -25.76
C TRP A 59 11.11 4.73 -27.08
N ILE A 60 12.18 4.16 -27.62
CA ILE A 60 12.20 3.34 -28.82
C ILE A 60 12.94 2.05 -28.48
N ALA A 61 12.31 0.90 -28.70
CA ALA A 61 12.93 -0.41 -28.52
C ALA A 61 13.23 -1.05 -29.88
N TYR A 62 14.40 -1.67 -29.99
CA TYR A 62 14.91 -2.35 -31.17
C TYR A 62 15.11 -3.82 -30.80
N ARG A 63 14.36 -4.71 -31.45
CA ARG A 63 14.37 -6.16 -31.19
C ARG A 63 14.86 -6.94 -32.42
N PRO A 64 15.59 -8.04 -32.25
CA PRO A 64 15.96 -8.93 -33.34
C PRO A 64 14.72 -9.62 -33.90
N THR A 65 14.76 -9.93 -35.19
CA THR A 65 13.79 -10.77 -35.89
C THR A 65 14.53 -11.73 -36.82
N ASP A 66 13.85 -12.72 -37.39
CA ASP A 66 14.48 -13.74 -38.25
C ASP A 66 15.29 -13.17 -39.44
N ASN A 67 15.00 -11.94 -39.88
CA ASN A 67 15.66 -11.31 -41.03
C ASN A 67 15.73 -9.77 -40.93
N GLY A 68 15.95 -9.21 -39.74
CA GLY A 68 16.03 -7.75 -39.56
C GLY A 68 15.75 -7.26 -38.14
N CYS A 69 15.27 -6.03 -38.02
CA CYS A 69 14.98 -5.36 -36.76
C CYS A 69 13.50 -4.95 -36.67
N LEU A 70 12.85 -5.28 -35.56
CA LEU A 70 11.58 -4.70 -35.16
C LEU A 70 11.85 -3.47 -34.29
N ILE A 71 11.32 -2.32 -34.69
CA ILE A 71 11.36 -1.06 -33.96
C ILE A 71 9.97 -0.82 -33.37
N GLU A 72 9.88 -0.49 -32.08
CA GLU A 72 8.60 -0.23 -31.42
C GLU A 72 8.67 0.92 -30.41
N ASN A 73 7.57 1.65 -30.27
CA ASN A 73 7.30 2.60 -29.18
C ASN A 73 5.92 2.31 -28.56
N ASN A 74 5.35 3.21 -27.75
CA ASN A 74 4.05 2.98 -27.09
C ASN A 74 2.88 2.70 -28.07
N ASP A 75 2.93 3.26 -29.29
CA ASP A 75 1.76 3.35 -30.18
C ASP A 75 2.00 2.75 -31.57
N GLN A 76 3.26 2.45 -31.93
CA GLN A 76 3.67 2.10 -33.28
C GLN A 76 4.71 0.98 -33.31
N GLN A 77 4.70 0.21 -34.40
CA GLN A 77 5.71 -0.78 -34.75
C GLN A 77 6.16 -0.58 -36.20
N GLU A 78 7.47 -0.65 -36.44
CA GLU A 78 8.12 -0.49 -37.74
C GLU A 78 9.12 -1.64 -37.94
N PHE A 79 9.18 -2.20 -39.15
CA PHE A 79 10.07 -3.31 -39.46
C PHE A 79 11.15 -2.88 -40.45
N VAL A 80 12.41 -3.20 -40.13
CA VAL A 80 13.57 -2.94 -40.99
C VAL A 80 14.16 -4.26 -41.44
N ASP A 81 13.99 -4.55 -42.73
CA ASP A 81 14.54 -5.75 -43.38
C ASP A 81 16.07 -5.69 -43.51
N ARG A 82 16.74 -6.83 -43.27
CA ARG A 82 18.15 -7.10 -43.60
C ARG A 82 19.20 -6.26 -42.85
N LEU A 83 18.79 -5.52 -41.83
CA LEU A 83 19.70 -4.82 -40.91
C LEU A 83 19.52 -5.35 -39.49
N GLU A 84 20.63 -5.64 -38.84
CA GLU A 84 20.63 -6.09 -37.45
C GLU A 84 20.15 -4.96 -36.54
N PHE A 85 19.44 -5.32 -35.47
CA PHE A 85 18.88 -4.35 -34.53
C PHE A 85 19.95 -3.48 -33.83
N PHE A 86 21.19 -3.95 -33.75
CA PHE A 86 22.34 -3.16 -33.29
C PHE A 86 22.71 -2.03 -34.25
N ASP A 87 22.64 -2.27 -35.55
CA ASP A 87 23.00 -1.27 -36.56
C ASP A 87 21.88 -0.22 -36.68
N VAL A 88 20.63 -0.67 -36.70
CA VAL A 88 19.45 0.22 -36.74
C VAL A 88 19.40 1.14 -35.52
N SER A 89 19.66 0.62 -34.32
CA SER A 89 19.65 1.42 -33.10
C SER A 89 20.78 2.47 -33.07
N VAL A 90 21.98 2.14 -33.56
CA VAL A 90 23.08 3.10 -33.65
C VAL A 90 22.84 4.17 -34.72
N LEU A 91 22.25 3.81 -35.87
CA LEU A 91 21.84 4.77 -36.90
C LEU A 91 20.80 5.76 -36.39
N HIS A 92 19.77 5.27 -35.69
CA HIS A 92 18.75 6.11 -35.08
C HIS A 92 19.31 7.03 -34.00
N LEU A 93 20.22 6.50 -33.16
CA LEU A 93 20.93 7.29 -32.17
C LEU A 93 21.76 8.39 -32.84
N GLU A 94 22.52 8.08 -33.89
CA GLU A 94 23.35 9.07 -34.59
C GLU A 94 22.50 10.21 -35.16
N HIS A 95 21.36 9.87 -35.78
CA HIS A 95 20.41 10.85 -36.29
C HIS A 95 19.82 11.70 -35.15
N ALA A 96 19.34 11.08 -34.06
CA ALA A 96 18.82 11.79 -32.89
C ALA A 96 19.87 12.75 -32.30
N LEU A 97 21.11 12.28 -32.10
CA LEU A 97 22.22 13.11 -31.63
C LEU A 97 22.64 14.20 -32.63
N GLY A 98 22.28 14.07 -33.92
CA GLY A 98 22.45 15.11 -34.93
C GLY A 98 21.45 16.26 -34.81
N THR A 99 20.28 16.00 -34.21
CA THR A 99 19.24 17.01 -33.98
C THR A 99 19.42 17.80 -32.66
N MET A 100 20.32 17.35 -31.78
CA MET A 100 20.50 17.89 -30.43
C MET A 100 21.83 18.65 -30.30
N ASP A 101 21.79 19.87 -29.76
CA ASP A 101 22.98 20.73 -29.64
C ASP A 101 23.81 20.44 -28.37
N VAL A 102 23.16 20.38 -27.20
CA VAL A 102 23.79 20.07 -25.91
C VAL A 102 22.88 19.14 -25.10
N LEU A 103 23.43 18.03 -24.63
CA LEU A 103 22.74 17.07 -23.77
C LEU A 103 22.97 17.39 -22.30
N LYS A 104 21.93 17.22 -21.49
CA LYS A 104 22.06 17.23 -20.02
C LYS A 104 22.81 15.98 -19.57
N LYS A 105 22.50 14.82 -20.15
CA LYS A 105 23.17 13.54 -19.83
C LYS A 105 23.19 12.58 -21.00
N PHE A 106 24.30 11.86 -21.17
CA PHE A 106 24.43 10.71 -22.08
C PHE A 106 24.74 9.44 -21.28
N SER A 107 23.88 8.42 -21.37
CA SER A 107 23.93 7.23 -20.52
C SER A 107 23.92 5.92 -21.33
N VAL A 108 24.76 4.96 -20.96
CA VAL A 108 24.80 3.60 -21.55
C VAL A 108 24.73 2.56 -20.43
N ILE A 109 23.67 1.75 -20.40
CA ILE A 109 23.34 0.89 -19.26
C ILE A 109 23.03 -0.53 -19.74
N SER A 110 23.78 -1.51 -19.25
CA SER A 110 23.43 -2.92 -19.38
C SER A 110 22.36 -3.29 -18.35
N VAL A 111 21.24 -3.85 -18.81
CA VAL A 111 20.06 -4.17 -17.98
C VAL A 111 19.85 -5.68 -17.91
N LYS A 112 19.45 -6.17 -16.72
CA LYS A 112 19.17 -7.60 -16.45
C LYS A 112 17.81 -8.04 -17.02
N LYS A 113 17.71 -9.31 -17.42
CA LYS A 113 16.43 -9.96 -17.74
C LYS A 113 15.57 -10.30 -16.51
N SER A 114 16.21 -10.71 -15.41
CA SER A 114 15.55 -11.05 -14.13
C SER A 114 16.34 -10.49 -12.93
N GLN A 115 15.63 -10.14 -11.85
CA GLN A 115 16.26 -9.71 -10.59
C GLN A 115 16.91 -10.87 -9.81
N ASP A 116 16.59 -12.12 -10.14
CA ASP A 116 16.93 -13.30 -9.34
C ASP A 116 18.28 -13.96 -9.68
N GLU A 117 18.92 -13.59 -10.80
CA GLU A 117 20.25 -14.11 -11.18
C GLU A 117 21.35 -13.03 -11.07
N PRO A 118 22.41 -13.27 -10.26
CA PRO A 118 23.43 -12.26 -10.00
C PRO A 118 24.44 -12.07 -11.15
N THR A 119 24.57 -13.04 -12.07
CA THR A 119 25.56 -13.06 -13.15
C THR A 119 24.93 -12.92 -14.53
N PRO A 120 25.53 -12.16 -15.47
CA PRO A 120 25.02 -12.03 -16.84
C PRO A 120 25.12 -13.36 -17.60
N SER A 121 24.17 -13.62 -18.49
CA SER A 121 24.24 -14.77 -19.40
C SER A 121 25.35 -14.58 -20.45
N VAL A 122 25.76 -15.67 -21.11
CA VAL A 122 26.71 -15.58 -22.23
C VAL A 122 26.15 -14.71 -23.36
N GLN A 123 24.84 -14.79 -23.60
CA GLN A 123 24.14 -13.99 -24.61
C GLN A 123 24.14 -12.51 -24.24
N ASP A 124 23.91 -12.15 -22.97
CA ASP A 124 24.01 -10.75 -22.50
C ASP A 124 25.40 -10.17 -22.77
N LEU A 125 26.47 -10.94 -22.51
CA LEU A 125 27.84 -10.48 -22.75
C LEU A 125 28.14 -10.30 -24.24
N GLN A 126 27.65 -11.21 -25.09
CA GLN A 126 27.80 -11.12 -26.54
C GLN A 126 27.04 -9.93 -27.13
N THR A 127 25.77 -9.75 -26.76
CA THR A 127 24.93 -8.62 -27.17
C THR A 127 25.57 -7.28 -26.74
N ASN A 128 26.05 -7.18 -25.49
CA ASN A 128 26.76 -5.98 -25.03
C ASN A 128 28.03 -5.70 -25.85
N ALA A 129 28.86 -6.71 -26.11
CA ALA A 129 30.11 -6.53 -26.85
C ALA A 129 29.86 -5.99 -28.27
N ILE A 130 28.93 -6.60 -29.02
CA ILE A 130 28.62 -6.22 -30.40
C ILE A 130 28.05 -4.81 -30.46
N PHE A 131 27.06 -4.51 -29.61
CA PHE A 131 26.45 -3.18 -29.58
C PHE A 131 27.46 -2.09 -29.20
N LEU A 132 28.31 -2.32 -28.19
CA LEU A 132 29.31 -1.35 -27.75
C LEU A 132 30.40 -1.11 -28.80
N GLU A 133 30.76 -2.13 -29.59
CA GLU A 133 31.68 -1.97 -30.72
C GLU A 133 31.07 -1.09 -31.81
N ASN A 134 29.80 -1.32 -32.17
CA ASN A 134 29.06 -0.49 -33.12
C ASN A 134 28.91 0.95 -32.63
N LEU A 135 28.55 1.13 -31.36
CA LEU A 135 28.43 2.45 -30.73
C LEU A 135 29.76 3.21 -30.74
N ASN A 136 30.84 2.54 -30.35
CA ASN A 136 32.18 3.11 -30.39
C ASN A 136 32.58 3.55 -31.80
N ARG A 137 32.35 2.69 -32.81
CA ARG A 137 32.63 3.01 -34.21
C ARG A 137 31.88 4.26 -34.68
N MET A 138 30.60 4.37 -34.34
CA MET A 138 29.79 5.56 -34.64
C MET A 138 30.34 6.81 -33.94
N LEU A 139 30.65 6.74 -32.65
CA LEU A 139 31.22 7.88 -31.92
C LEU A 139 32.58 8.31 -32.51
N THR A 140 33.40 7.35 -32.93
CA THR A 140 34.70 7.62 -33.58
C THR A 140 34.54 8.23 -34.98
N SER A 141 33.49 7.90 -35.73
CA SER A 141 33.25 8.48 -37.06
C SER A 141 32.69 9.91 -37.03
N ARG A 142 32.23 10.39 -35.87
CA ARG A 142 31.71 11.76 -35.75
C ARG A 142 32.81 12.80 -35.94
N GLN A 143 32.53 13.80 -36.77
CA GLN A 143 33.45 14.93 -36.99
C GLN A 143 33.58 15.86 -35.77
N LYS A 144 32.55 15.90 -34.92
CA LYS A 144 32.49 16.73 -33.72
C LYS A 144 32.24 15.86 -32.50
N PRO A 145 32.89 16.15 -31.35
CA PRO A 145 32.61 15.46 -30.11
C PRO A 145 31.18 15.76 -29.66
N LEU A 146 30.59 14.85 -28.89
CA LEU A 146 29.26 15.01 -28.34
C LEU A 146 29.28 16.00 -27.17
N ASN A 147 28.43 17.02 -27.24
CA ASN A 147 28.26 17.99 -26.16
C ASN A 147 27.32 17.40 -25.09
N ALA A 148 27.86 16.89 -24.00
CA ALA A 148 27.08 16.36 -22.89
C ALA A 148 27.60 16.88 -21.54
N PHE A 149 26.72 17.35 -20.67
CA PHE A 149 27.09 17.84 -19.34
C PHE A 149 27.42 16.71 -18.36
N ALA A 150 26.72 15.57 -18.50
CA ALA A 150 26.97 14.37 -17.71
C ALA A 150 27.11 13.12 -18.59
N PHE A 151 28.01 12.22 -18.19
CA PHE A 151 28.23 10.92 -18.84
C PHE A 151 28.03 9.79 -17.84
N GLU A 152 27.22 8.80 -18.19
CA GLU A 152 26.97 7.62 -17.36
C GLU A 152 27.19 6.32 -18.13
N VAL A 153 27.94 5.40 -17.55
CA VAL A 153 28.14 4.05 -18.07
C VAL A 153 27.92 3.05 -16.95
N ASN A 154 27.07 2.04 -17.19
CA ASN A 154 26.84 0.94 -16.27
C ASN A 154 26.93 -0.40 -17.02
N LEU A 155 28.08 -1.09 -16.98
CA LEU A 155 28.33 -2.30 -17.78
C LEU A 155 28.79 -3.47 -16.92
N TRP A 156 28.62 -4.70 -17.42
CA TRP A 156 28.80 -5.94 -16.67
C TRP A 156 30.25 -6.24 -16.24
N GLN A 157 31.23 -6.35 -17.15
CA GLN A 157 32.69 -6.40 -16.86
C GLN A 157 33.48 -6.49 -18.19
N GLU A 158 34.82 -6.69 -18.15
CA GLU A 158 35.80 -6.41 -19.22
C GLU A 158 35.38 -6.76 -20.67
N PRO A 159 35.69 -5.86 -21.65
CA PRO A 159 36.56 -4.69 -21.50
C PRO A 159 35.77 -3.40 -21.24
N PHE A 160 35.07 -3.32 -20.09
CA PHE A 160 34.52 -2.08 -19.51
C PHE A 160 35.41 -0.86 -19.75
N ASN A 161 36.70 -0.96 -19.40
CA ASN A 161 37.63 0.16 -19.48
C ASN A 161 37.82 0.65 -20.92
N ASN A 162 37.90 -0.26 -21.89
CA ASN A 162 38.12 0.11 -23.28
C ASN A 162 36.89 0.82 -23.84
N HIS A 163 35.69 0.25 -23.63
CA HIS A 163 34.47 0.87 -24.15
C HIS A 163 34.18 2.20 -23.44
N ALA A 164 34.30 2.27 -22.11
CA ALA A 164 34.09 3.50 -21.37
C ALA A 164 35.11 4.59 -21.76
N ALA A 165 36.39 4.24 -21.95
CA ALA A 165 37.41 5.19 -22.40
C ALA A 165 37.13 5.70 -23.81
N ILE A 166 36.81 4.83 -24.77
CA ILE A 166 36.52 5.22 -26.14
C ILE A 166 35.30 6.14 -26.18
N MET A 167 34.18 5.73 -25.56
CA MET A 167 32.97 6.55 -25.51
C MET A 167 33.24 7.93 -24.88
N MET A 168 33.94 7.97 -23.75
CA MET A 168 34.26 9.22 -23.06
C MET A 168 35.18 10.12 -23.90
N SER A 169 36.17 9.54 -24.62
CA SER A 169 37.11 10.31 -25.44
C SER A 169 36.45 11.09 -26.58
N HIS A 170 35.23 10.71 -26.97
CA HIS A 170 34.43 11.38 -28.00
C HIS A 170 33.42 12.38 -27.44
N LEU A 171 33.46 12.67 -26.13
CA LEU A 171 32.68 13.75 -25.51
C LEU A 171 33.47 15.04 -25.46
N ASN A 172 32.78 16.18 -25.50
CA ASN A 172 33.41 17.49 -25.39
C ASN A 172 33.96 17.72 -23.97
N SER A 173 35.29 17.73 -23.84
CA SER A 173 36.01 17.86 -22.57
C SER A 173 35.78 19.20 -21.86
N ASN A 174 35.31 20.24 -22.56
CA ASN A 174 35.01 21.55 -21.96
C ASN A 174 33.60 21.63 -21.37
N LEU A 175 32.69 20.74 -21.79
CA LEU A 175 31.29 20.72 -21.33
C LEU A 175 31.03 19.60 -20.33
N LEU A 176 31.78 18.50 -20.40
CA LEU A 176 31.59 17.36 -19.52
C LEU A 176 31.96 17.72 -18.07
N ASN A 177 30.94 17.79 -17.21
CA ASN A 177 31.08 18.16 -15.81
C ASN A 177 31.04 16.95 -14.88
N THR A 178 30.15 15.99 -15.16
CA THR A 178 29.87 14.84 -14.28
C THR A 178 30.13 13.51 -14.99
N ILE A 179 30.94 12.65 -14.36
CA ILE A 179 31.28 11.31 -14.84
C ILE A 179 30.70 10.26 -13.89
N ILE A 180 29.95 9.30 -14.40
CA ILE A 180 29.35 8.22 -13.63
C ILE A 180 29.77 6.88 -14.24
N LEU A 181 30.57 6.10 -13.51
CA LEU A 181 31.01 4.76 -13.89
C LEU A 181 30.42 3.75 -12.93
N SER A 182 29.67 2.78 -13.42
CA SER A 182 28.97 1.81 -12.59
C SER A 182 29.12 0.41 -13.15
N THR A 183 28.96 -0.59 -12.30
CA THR A 183 28.75 -1.97 -12.74
C THR A 183 27.63 -2.60 -11.92
N PRO A 184 26.87 -3.55 -12.48
CA PRO A 184 25.90 -4.31 -11.70
C PRO A 184 26.54 -5.24 -10.67
N ILE A 185 27.86 -5.50 -10.74
CA ILE A 185 28.58 -6.45 -9.90
C ILE A 185 29.33 -5.72 -8.77
N PRO A 186 28.86 -5.74 -7.51
CA PRO A 186 29.52 -5.07 -6.39
C PRO A 186 30.94 -5.57 -6.14
N GLY A 187 31.87 -4.63 -5.96
CA GLY A 187 33.26 -4.93 -5.60
C GLY A 187 34.16 -5.29 -6.79
N THR A 188 33.69 -5.04 -8.02
CA THR A 188 34.50 -5.21 -9.23
C THR A 188 35.74 -4.32 -9.18
N HIS A 189 36.93 -4.91 -9.35
CA HIS A 189 38.18 -4.16 -9.41
C HIS A 189 38.51 -3.78 -10.85
N LEU A 190 38.67 -2.49 -11.15
CA LEU A 190 39.02 -2.00 -12.47
C LEU A 190 40.31 -1.17 -12.46
N LYS A 191 41.15 -1.42 -13.47
CA LYS A 191 42.29 -0.57 -13.81
C LYS A 191 41.84 0.54 -14.74
N LEU A 192 41.86 1.78 -14.24
CA LEU A 192 41.34 2.94 -14.97
C LEU A 192 42.43 3.71 -15.74
N ASP A 193 43.60 3.10 -15.97
CA ASP A 193 44.77 3.74 -16.58
C ASP A 193 44.45 4.45 -17.92
N ALA A 194 43.60 3.83 -18.75
CA ALA A 194 43.19 4.39 -20.05
C ALA A 194 42.20 5.56 -19.93
N ILE A 195 41.45 5.66 -18.82
CA ILE A 195 40.43 6.70 -18.61
C ILE A 195 41.04 7.92 -17.95
N VAL A 196 41.92 7.74 -16.97
CA VAL A 196 42.50 8.85 -16.18
C VAL A 196 43.42 9.76 -16.99
N THR A 197 43.86 9.30 -18.16
CA THR A 197 44.71 10.06 -19.10
C THR A 197 43.90 10.90 -20.09
N LEU A 198 42.58 10.75 -20.14
CA LEU A 198 41.70 11.50 -21.05
C LEU A 198 41.53 12.94 -20.57
N GLU A 199 41.50 13.90 -21.50
CA GLU A 199 41.19 15.30 -21.17
C GLU A 199 39.82 15.44 -20.49
N GLN A 200 38.85 14.61 -20.87
CA GLN A 200 37.51 14.56 -20.27
C GLN A 200 37.56 14.21 -18.78
N TRP A 201 38.46 13.29 -18.39
CA TRP A 201 38.68 12.97 -16.99
C TRP A 201 39.35 14.13 -16.27
N LEU A 202 40.40 14.70 -16.85
CA LEU A 202 41.20 15.78 -16.25
C LEU A 202 40.42 17.09 -16.07
N ASN A 203 39.43 17.36 -16.93
CA ASN A 203 38.60 18.57 -16.87
C ASN A 203 37.30 18.40 -16.06
N GLY A 204 36.92 17.16 -15.72
CA GLY A 204 35.67 16.89 -15.01
C GLY A 204 35.63 17.49 -13.60
N LYS A 205 34.43 17.82 -13.12
CA LYS A 205 34.23 18.38 -11.77
C LYS A 205 33.64 17.39 -10.79
N GLU A 206 32.86 16.42 -11.26
CA GLU A 206 32.27 15.39 -10.42
C GLU A 206 32.51 13.99 -10.98
N VAL A 207 32.90 13.03 -10.14
CA VAL A 207 33.00 11.62 -10.52
C VAL A 207 32.30 10.72 -9.49
N LYS A 208 31.49 9.78 -9.98
CA LYS A 208 30.79 8.76 -9.19
C LYS A 208 31.10 7.38 -9.76
N MET A 209 31.71 6.53 -8.94
CA MET A 209 32.05 5.15 -9.24
C MET A 209 31.25 4.22 -8.34
N ASN A 210 30.18 3.62 -8.87
CA ASN A 210 29.27 2.76 -8.12
C ASN A 210 29.64 1.30 -8.33
N ASN A 211 29.68 0.50 -7.25
CA ASN A 211 30.05 -0.92 -7.26
C ASN A 211 31.46 -1.25 -7.79
N LEU A 212 32.24 -0.22 -8.15
CA LEU A 212 33.62 -0.33 -8.63
C LEU A 212 34.61 -0.07 -7.50
N SER A 213 35.76 -0.72 -7.58
CA SER A 213 36.94 -0.45 -6.78
C SER A 213 38.15 -0.21 -7.68
N THR A 214 39.05 0.66 -7.25
CA THR A 214 40.25 1.02 -8.00
C THR A 214 41.49 1.04 -7.11
N ASP A 215 42.64 0.81 -7.73
CA ASP A 215 44.00 0.94 -7.19
C ASP A 215 44.63 2.32 -7.48
N LEU A 216 43.88 3.24 -8.09
CA LEU A 216 44.31 4.61 -8.30
C LEU A 216 44.61 5.32 -6.98
N LYS A 217 45.67 6.13 -7.00
CA LYS A 217 46.03 7.04 -5.92
C LYS A 217 45.10 8.26 -5.90
N PHE A 218 45.00 8.92 -4.74
CA PHE A 218 44.07 10.05 -4.58
C PHE A 218 44.42 11.29 -5.40
N ASP A 219 45.69 11.46 -5.78
CA ASP A 219 46.14 12.55 -6.67
C ASP A 219 45.43 12.54 -8.02
N ALA A 220 45.08 11.35 -8.54
CA ALA A 220 44.28 11.19 -9.75
C ALA A 220 42.84 11.75 -9.64
N PHE A 221 42.40 12.12 -8.44
CA PHE A 221 41.05 12.64 -8.16
C PHE A 221 41.01 14.08 -7.64
N PHE A 222 42.16 14.68 -7.32
CA PHE A 222 42.24 15.94 -6.58
C PHE A 222 41.72 17.18 -7.33
N HIS A 223 41.61 17.10 -8.66
CA HIS A 223 41.01 18.13 -9.49
C HIS A 223 39.47 18.12 -9.43
N PHE A 224 38.83 17.00 -9.05
CA PHE A 224 37.38 16.94 -8.92
C PHE A 224 36.89 17.66 -7.66
N ALA A 225 35.79 18.39 -7.79
CA ALA A 225 35.07 18.97 -6.68
C ALA A 225 34.26 17.92 -5.91
N LYS A 226 33.66 16.95 -6.60
CA LYS A 226 32.91 15.86 -5.96
C LYS A 226 33.37 14.49 -6.42
N VAL A 227 33.66 13.61 -5.47
CA VAL A 227 34.11 12.24 -5.72
C VAL A 227 33.28 11.28 -4.89
N SER A 228 32.80 10.20 -5.49
CA SER A 228 32.26 9.04 -4.77
C SER A 228 32.83 7.79 -5.39
N THR A 229 33.65 7.02 -4.68
CA THR A 229 34.31 5.85 -5.28
C THR A 229 34.59 4.73 -4.27
N GLY A 230 34.68 3.50 -4.76
CA GLY A 230 35.23 2.39 -4.00
C GLY A 230 36.75 2.35 -4.11
N MET A 231 37.44 2.19 -2.98
CA MET A 231 38.90 2.13 -2.93
C MET A 231 39.36 0.73 -2.53
N TYR A 232 40.38 0.22 -3.20
CA TYR A 232 41.14 -0.92 -2.67
C TYR A 232 41.89 -0.50 -1.38
N PRO A 233 42.30 -1.40 -0.47
CA PRO A 233 42.92 -1.02 0.80
C PRO A 233 44.15 -0.10 0.66
N ASN A 234 43.91 1.19 0.85
CA ASN A 234 44.92 2.25 0.80
C ASN A 234 45.71 2.36 2.11
N THR A 235 46.85 3.03 2.03
CA THR A 235 47.74 3.28 3.17
C THR A 235 47.25 4.45 4.04
N TYR A 236 47.60 4.45 5.33
CA TYR A 236 47.33 5.55 6.28
C TYR A 236 47.75 6.93 5.76
N SER A 237 48.88 6.98 5.04
CA SER A 237 49.45 8.17 4.41
C SER A 237 48.49 8.83 3.43
N GLU A 238 47.67 8.05 2.72
CA GLU A 238 46.81 8.56 1.65
C GLU A 238 45.56 9.25 2.20
N LEU A 239 44.96 8.77 3.29
CA LEU A 239 43.87 9.48 3.97
C LEU A 239 44.34 10.81 4.60
N THR A 240 45.61 10.86 5.03
CA THR A 240 46.22 12.09 5.53
C THR A 240 46.49 13.08 4.39
N LEU A 241 46.96 12.58 3.25
CA LEU A 241 47.14 13.35 2.02
C LEU A 241 45.81 13.99 1.57
N LEU A 242 44.72 13.21 1.55
CA LEU A 242 43.39 13.70 1.19
C LEU A 242 42.85 14.74 2.18
N LYS A 243 43.04 14.52 3.49
CA LYS A 243 42.70 15.52 4.52
C LYS A 243 43.43 16.84 4.25
N ASN A 244 44.73 16.78 3.98
CA ASN A 244 45.54 17.97 3.71
C ASN A 244 45.13 18.64 2.40
N HIS A 245 44.73 17.87 1.38
CA HIS A 245 44.19 18.40 0.13
C HIS A 245 42.95 19.28 0.38
N PHE A 246 41.98 18.76 1.14
CA PHE A 246 40.80 19.52 1.56
C PHE A 246 41.09 20.76 2.41
N LEU A 247 42.24 20.81 3.10
CA LEU A 247 42.64 21.94 3.94
C LEU A 247 43.39 23.03 3.18
N ASN A 248 44.02 22.67 2.07
CA ASN A 248 44.96 23.54 1.35
C ASN A 248 44.46 23.97 -0.03
N HIS A 249 43.38 23.37 -0.53
CA HIS A 249 42.82 23.66 -1.86
C HIS A 249 41.34 24.02 -1.78
N GLU A 250 40.91 24.95 -2.61
CA GLU A 250 39.51 25.41 -2.72
C GLU A 250 38.66 24.50 -3.64
N THR A 251 39.29 23.57 -4.36
CA THR A 251 38.62 22.72 -5.35
C THR A 251 37.72 21.62 -4.76
N PRO A 252 38.06 20.86 -3.70
CA PRO A 252 37.28 19.70 -3.28
C PRO A 252 36.10 20.10 -2.37
N GLU A 253 34.87 19.83 -2.80
CA GLU A 253 33.64 20.05 -2.02
C GLU A 253 33.21 18.81 -1.24
N TYR A 254 33.29 17.62 -1.83
CA TYR A 254 32.74 16.38 -1.27
C TYR A 254 33.43 15.11 -1.78
N PHE A 255 34.03 14.32 -0.90
CA PHE A 255 34.62 13.02 -1.24
C PHE A 255 33.99 11.91 -0.38
N GLU A 256 33.42 10.89 -1.01
CA GLU A 256 32.87 9.69 -0.38
C GLU A 256 33.65 8.45 -0.81
N LEU A 257 34.27 7.77 0.15
CA LEU A 257 35.16 6.64 -0.09
C LEU A 257 34.59 5.39 0.58
N ASN A 258 34.40 4.33 -0.21
CA ASN A 258 33.88 3.05 0.25
C ASN A 258 34.98 1.98 0.18
N TYR A 259 35.22 1.26 1.28
CA TYR A 259 36.22 0.20 1.38
C TYR A 259 35.54 -1.16 1.61
N PRO A 260 36.01 -2.25 1.00
CA PRO A 260 35.43 -3.58 1.18
C PRO A 260 35.57 -4.09 2.63
N GLU A 261 34.78 -5.10 3.02
CA GLU A 261 34.78 -5.66 4.39
C GLU A 261 36.13 -6.28 4.80
N SER A 262 36.94 -6.72 3.83
CA SER A 262 38.31 -7.21 4.04
C SER A 262 39.29 -6.11 4.49
N PHE A 263 38.89 -4.83 4.45
CA PHE A 263 39.66 -3.73 4.99
C PHE A 263 39.80 -3.87 6.51
N ASN A 264 40.99 -4.27 6.96
CA ASN A 264 41.23 -4.64 8.35
C ASN A 264 41.22 -3.42 9.29
N ASN A 265 40.04 -3.11 9.84
CA ASN A 265 39.82 -2.05 10.84
C ASN A 265 40.70 -2.18 12.10
N ARG A 266 41.30 -3.36 12.39
CA ARG A 266 42.18 -3.57 13.56
C ARG A 266 43.60 -3.02 13.38
N ARG A 267 44.07 -2.81 12.14
CA ARG A 267 45.38 -2.18 11.86
C ARG A 267 45.30 -0.66 11.75
N VAL A 268 44.11 -0.07 11.73
CA VAL A 268 43.94 1.37 11.92
C VAL A 268 44.13 1.67 13.42
N VAL A 269 45.40 1.72 13.83
CA VAL A 269 45.79 2.23 15.14
C VAL A 269 45.10 3.59 15.31
N LYS A 270 44.16 3.63 16.26
CA LYS A 270 43.43 4.79 16.78
C LYS A 270 43.10 5.87 15.72
N THR A 271 41.89 5.82 15.17
CA THR A 271 41.29 6.94 14.40
C THR A 271 41.38 8.32 15.09
N SER A 272 41.60 8.35 16.42
CA SER A 272 41.91 9.57 17.20
C SER A 272 43.32 10.14 16.99
N GLU A 273 44.30 9.35 16.54
CA GLU A 273 45.67 9.78 16.22
C GLU A 273 45.74 10.38 14.80
N LEU A 274 44.91 9.91 13.86
CA LEU A 274 44.85 10.34 12.44
C LEU A 274 44.18 11.72 12.24
N PHE A 275 43.07 11.92 12.95
CA PHE A 275 42.16 13.06 12.79
C PHE A 275 42.07 13.92 14.07
N GLY A 276 42.87 13.62 15.10
CA GLY A 276 42.90 14.39 16.35
C GLY A 276 41.61 14.26 17.18
N LYS A 277 41.30 15.32 17.95
CA LYS A 277 40.21 15.32 18.94
C LYS A 277 38.84 15.14 18.28
N LEU A 278 38.14 14.11 18.72
CA LEU A 278 36.87 13.65 18.17
C LEU A 278 35.74 14.63 18.51
N PHE A 279 34.96 15.04 17.51
CA PHE A 279 33.90 16.04 17.69
C PHE A 279 32.56 15.40 18.06
N HIS A 280 32.20 14.27 17.43
CA HIS A 280 30.91 13.61 17.68
C HIS A 280 30.97 12.10 17.43
N VAL A 281 30.32 11.33 18.30
CA VAL A 281 30.12 9.88 18.18
C VAL A 281 28.64 9.58 18.24
N LYS A 282 28.17 8.74 17.33
CA LYS A 282 26.81 8.20 17.33
C LYS A 282 26.89 6.68 17.46
N LEU A 283 26.13 6.10 18.38
CA LEU A 283 25.98 4.67 18.58
C LEU A 283 24.59 4.22 18.13
N GLN A 284 24.46 2.95 17.76
CA GLN A 284 23.17 2.29 17.51
C GLN A 284 22.52 1.88 18.85
N PRO A 285 21.20 1.58 18.87
CA PRO A 285 20.51 1.13 20.08
C PRO A 285 21.11 -0.12 20.73
N ASN A 286 21.77 -0.98 19.94
CA ASN A 286 22.47 -2.18 20.42
C ASN A 286 23.90 -1.89 20.92
N GLY A 287 24.32 -0.63 21.03
CA GLY A 287 25.65 -0.22 21.49
C GLY A 287 26.74 -0.24 20.42
N GLU A 288 26.48 -0.73 19.21
CA GLU A 288 27.47 -0.73 18.14
C GLU A 288 27.76 0.68 17.60
N LEU A 289 29.00 0.94 17.22
CA LEU A 289 29.41 2.23 16.67
C LEU A 289 28.68 2.51 15.33
N TYR A 290 27.86 3.55 15.30
CA TYR A 290 27.15 3.98 14.10
C TYR A 290 27.99 4.95 13.25
N SER A 291 28.58 5.99 13.85
CA SER A 291 29.47 6.92 13.12
C SER A 291 30.35 7.78 14.02
N LYS A 292 31.50 8.24 13.50
CA LYS A 292 32.38 9.26 14.09
C LYS A 292 32.48 10.48 13.18
N LYS A 293 32.65 11.69 13.74
CA LYS A 293 32.85 12.94 12.99
C LYS A 293 34.00 13.78 13.56
N TRP A 294 34.75 14.43 12.67
CA TRP A 294 35.81 15.41 12.93
C TRP A 294 35.61 16.65 12.06
N TYR A 295 36.02 17.82 12.54
CA TYR A 295 35.95 19.09 11.82
C TYR A 295 37.32 19.77 11.86
N PHE A 296 37.79 20.25 10.71
CA PHE A 296 39.07 20.93 10.57
C PHE A 296 38.88 22.30 9.87
N PRO A 297 39.43 23.39 10.41
CA PRO A 297 39.33 24.71 9.76
C PRO A 297 40.21 24.78 8.50
N VAL A 298 39.74 25.47 7.45
CA VAL A 298 40.48 25.69 6.20
C VAL A 298 41.16 27.08 6.24
N GLY A 299 42.49 27.13 6.16
CA GLY A 299 43.29 28.37 6.20
C GLY A 299 43.16 29.20 7.51
N ASP A 300 43.39 30.51 7.41
CA ASP A 300 43.37 31.49 8.54
C ASP A 300 41.96 32.09 8.81
N GLY A 301 40.90 31.48 8.29
CA GLY A 301 39.50 31.95 8.37
C GLY A 301 38.54 30.90 8.91
N GLU A 302 37.55 31.31 9.70
CA GLU A 302 36.65 30.40 10.46
C GLU A 302 35.27 30.23 9.82
N GLU A 303 35.18 30.45 8.51
CA GLU A 303 33.93 30.43 7.75
C GLU A 303 33.68 29.08 7.07
N PHE A 304 34.72 28.29 6.78
CA PHE A 304 34.60 26.99 6.09
C PHE A 304 35.41 25.90 6.82
N TYR A 305 34.81 24.71 6.97
CA TYR A 305 35.42 23.56 7.65
C TYR A 305 35.37 22.30 6.80
N VAL A 306 36.43 21.49 6.87
CA VAL A 306 36.45 20.12 6.37
C VAL A 306 35.83 19.20 7.42
N LEU A 307 34.65 18.65 7.13
CA LEU A 307 34.06 17.57 7.91
C LEU A 307 34.59 16.23 7.41
N VAL A 308 35.16 15.44 8.32
CA VAL A 308 35.46 14.02 8.07
C VAL A 308 34.49 13.16 8.87
N LYS A 309 33.79 12.24 8.22
CA LYS A 309 32.84 11.31 8.85
C LYS A 309 33.22 9.87 8.53
N TYR A 310 33.32 9.04 9.57
CA TYR A 310 33.62 7.62 9.47
C TYR A 310 32.42 6.77 9.88
N ARG A 311 32.15 5.69 9.12
CA ARG A 311 31.10 4.70 9.40
C ARG A 311 31.66 3.27 9.23
N PRO A 312 31.73 2.45 10.30
CA PRO A 312 32.43 1.16 10.28
C PRO A 312 31.67 -0.03 9.67
N LYS A 313 30.33 0.00 9.60
CA LYS A 313 29.51 -1.11 9.06
C LYS A 313 28.37 -0.58 8.18
N ARG A 314 28.47 -0.76 6.86
CA ARG A 314 27.41 -0.57 5.87
C ARG A 314 27.32 -1.79 4.95
N LYS A 315 26.24 -1.87 4.15
CA LYS A 315 25.98 -2.94 3.16
C LYS A 315 27.15 -3.23 2.20
N ASN A 316 28.06 -2.26 2.00
CA ASN A 316 29.21 -2.35 1.09
C ASN A 316 30.57 -2.21 1.82
N GLY A 317 30.64 -2.42 3.14
CA GLY A 317 31.85 -2.32 3.94
C GLY A 317 32.01 -1.02 4.75
N THR A 318 33.24 -0.49 4.85
CA THR A 318 33.60 0.69 5.66
C THR A 318 33.57 1.97 4.83
N GLN A 319 33.09 3.08 5.38
CA GLN A 319 32.94 4.34 4.64
C GLN A 319 33.58 5.55 5.33
N PHE A 320 34.24 6.40 4.52
CA PHE A 320 34.72 7.73 4.88
C PHE A 320 34.06 8.80 4.00
N VAL A 321 33.67 9.93 4.59
CA VAL A 321 33.13 11.09 3.88
C VAL A 321 33.87 12.35 4.30
N PHE A 322 34.42 13.08 3.34
CA PHE A 322 35.04 14.39 3.48
C PHE A 322 34.16 15.43 2.80
N ARG A 323 33.91 16.59 3.42
CA ARG A 323 33.20 17.69 2.75
C ARG A 323 33.57 19.05 3.30
N ILE A 324 33.58 20.07 2.45
CA ILE A 324 33.66 21.48 2.88
C ILE A 324 32.26 21.98 3.22
N GLN A 325 32.11 22.68 4.34
CA GLN A 325 30.85 23.30 4.72
C GLN A 325 31.07 24.69 5.31
N LYS A 326 30.22 25.65 4.92
CA LYS A 326 30.18 27.01 5.44
C LYS A 326 29.52 27.04 6.83
N LEU A 327 30.12 27.74 7.80
CA LEU A 327 29.59 27.90 9.14
C LEU A 327 29.07 29.35 9.33
N ALA A 328 27.78 29.52 9.56
CA ALA A 328 27.12 30.80 9.82
C ALA A 328 27.80 31.60 10.97
N MET A 329 28.21 32.85 10.69
CA MET A 329 28.86 33.94 11.47
C MET A 329 29.39 33.70 12.91
N LYS A 330 29.82 32.48 13.30
CA LYS A 330 30.01 32.14 14.72
C LYS A 330 31.34 32.56 15.31
N ILE A 331 32.41 32.77 14.53
CA ILE A 331 33.73 32.49 15.12
C ILE A 331 34.75 33.66 15.11
N ARG A 332 34.89 34.52 14.08
CA ARG A 332 36.01 35.50 14.06
C ARG A 332 35.99 36.51 15.21
N THR A 333 37.15 36.83 15.78
CA THR A 333 37.51 37.73 16.92
C THR A 333 37.33 37.16 18.34
N VAL A 334 38.43 36.78 19.01
CA VAL A 334 38.97 37.42 20.24
C VAL A 334 40.38 36.87 20.50
N PHE A 335 41.41 37.65 20.16
CA PHE A 335 42.61 37.74 20.98
C PHE A 335 42.33 38.81 22.05
N GLN A 336 42.18 38.35 23.30
CA GLN A 336 42.45 38.95 24.63
C GLN A 336 42.14 40.45 24.89
N GLN A 337 41.68 40.94 26.05
CA GLN A 337 41.23 40.46 27.40
C GLN A 337 40.74 41.75 28.12
N THR A 338 39.73 41.81 29.00
CA THR A 338 39.85 41.40 30.43
C THR A 338 38.51 41.44 31.23
N ALA A 339 37.34 41.66 30.62
CA ALA A 339 36.04 41.84 31.29
C ALA A 339 35.01 40.78 30.86
N VAL A 340 33.94 40.51 31.66
CA VAL A 340 32.82 39.54 31.44
C VAL A 340 33.01 38.69 30.17
N PRO A 341 33.26 37.37 30.27
CA PRO A 341 33.80 36.60 29.16
C PRO A 341 33.08 36.90 27.84
N ASN A 342 33.84 37.28 26.80
CA ASN A 342 33.29 37.81 25.54
C ASN A 342 32.26 36.87 24.87
N TYR A 343 32.25 35.58 25.19
CA TYR A 343 31.22 34.62 24.73
C TYR A 343 29.81 34.89 25.33
N ILE A 344 29.72 35.41 26.56
CA ILE A 344 28.45 35.84 27.19
C ILE A 344 28.04 37.24 26.69
N ARG A 345 28.99 38.19 26.59
CA ARG A 345 28.71 39.53 26.03
C ARG A 345 28.26 39.49 24.56
N ARG A 346 28.81 38.58 23.74
CA ARG A 346 28.38 38.36 22.34
C ARG A 346 26.98 37.79 22.20
N ALA A 347 26.52 36.98 23.15
CA ALA A 347 25.14 36.51 23.17
C ALA A 347 24.13 37.66 23.26
N VAL A 348 24.58 38.80 23.81
CA VAL A 348 23.79 40.00 24.10
C VAL A 348 23.90 41.09 23.02
N THR A 349 25.06 41.26 22.37
CA THR A 349 25.32 42.40 21.45
C THR A 349 24.93 42.20 19.98
N THR A 350 24.49 41.01 19.56
CA THR A 350 23.99 40.77 18.20
C THR A 350 22.51 41.12 18.08
N GLN A 351 22.20 42.40 17.86
CA GLN A 351 20.82 42.84 17.57
C GLN A 351 20.58 43.22 16.09
N THR A 352 21.54 43.00 15.19
CA THR A 352 21.36 43.31 13.76
C THR A 352 22.10 42.29 12.88
N MET A 353 21.34 41.59 12.02
CA MET A 353 21.70 40.66 10.92
C MET A 353 21.40 39.15 11.18
N ASN A 354 20.69 38.54 10.21
CA ASN A 354 19.84 37.35 10.29
C ASN A 354 20.55 35.98 10.11
N GLU A 355 21.40 35.52 11.04
CA GLU A 355 21.79 34.08 11.13
C GLU A 355 21.77 33.59 12.59
N THR A 356 20.99 32.54 12.89
CA THR A 356 20.78 31.99 14.25
C THR A 356 22.00 31.25 14.79
N LYS A 357 22.49 31.72 15.94
CA LYS A 357 23.83 31.44 16.46
C LYS A 357 23.75 30.66 17.81
N ASN A 358 23.67 29.31 17.83
CA ASN A 358 23.52 28.51 19.08
C ASN A 358 24.72 28.53 20.06
N ILE A 359 24.64 29.26 21.18
CA ILE A 359 25.72 29.33 22.20
C ILE A 359 25.46 28.28 23.29
N ARG A 360 26.41 27.35 23.50
CA ARG A 360 26.32 26.37 24.60
C ARG A 360 27.34 26.71 25.70
N ILE A 361 26.86 26.82 26.94
CA ILE A 361 27.70 26.95 28.13
C ILE A 361 27.37 25.79 29.06
N SER A 362 28.40 25.02 29.42
CA SER A 362 28.33 23.86 30.30
C SER A 362 28.96 24.22 31.64
N TYR A 363 28.28 23.91 32.73
CA TYR A 363 28.78 24.09 34.09
C TYR A 363 28.96 22.72 34.75
N LYS A 364 30.19 22.38 35.17
CA LYS A 364 30.55 21.06 35.71
C LYS A 364 31.09 21.21 37.13
N PRO A 365 30.62 20.42 38.11
CA PRO A 365 31.12 20.49 39.47
C PRO A 365 32.55 19.94 39.58
N ARG A 366 33.38 20.56 40.43
CA ARG A 366 34.70 20.07 40.85
C ARG A 366 34.88 20.39 42.34
N GLY A 367 34.34 19.53 43.23
CA GLY A 367 34.17 19.87 44.65
C GLY A 367 33.19 21.03 44.81
N ASP A 368 33.52 22.03 45.63
CA ASP A 368 32.72 23.25 45.81
C ASP A 368 32.88 24.29 44.68
N TRP A 369 33.71 23.99 43.68
CA TRP A 369 34.02 24.87 42.55
C TRP A 369 33.27 24.47 41.28
N CYS A 370 33.15 25.40 40.34
CA CYS A 370 32.48 25.22 39.06
C CYS A 370 33.47 25.38 37.89
N ILE A 371 33.58 24.35 37.07
CA ILE A 371 34.24 24.44 35.76
C ILE A 371 33.20 24.93 34.75
N ILE A 372 33.53 25.99 34.02
CA ILE A 372 32.70 26.60 32.98
C ILE A 372 33.33 26.25 31.64
N ASP A 373 32.58 25.58 30.78
CA ASP A 373 33.05 25.03 29.52
C ASP A 373 32.18 25.58 28.38
N SER A 374 32.78 26.32 27.46
CA SER A 374 32.13 26.88 26.28
C SER A 374 32.83 26.39 25.02
N ASP A 375 32.17 26.49 23.87
CA ASP A 375 32.70 26.03 22.57
C ASP A 375 34.07 26.64 22.18
N GLN A 376 34.52 27.69 22.89
CA GLN A 376 35.74 28.44 22.62
C GLN A 376 36.78 28.41 23.75
N LYS A 377 36.37 28.16 25.01
CA LYS A 377 37.24 28.31 26.19
C LYS A 377 36.68 27.60 27.43
N GLN A 378 37.59 27.09 28.27
CA GLN A 378 37.30 26.53 29.59
C GLN A 378 37.84 27.45 30.71
N GLU A 379 37.03 27.69 31.74
CA GLU A 379 37.32 28.55 32.90
C GLU A 379 36.93 27.84 34.21
N VAL A 380 37.44 28.31 35.36
CA VAL A 380 37.14 27.74 36.68
C VAL A 380 36.72 28.88 37.63
N SER A 381 35.63 28.68 38.35
CA SER A 381 35.08 29.59 39.37
C SER A 381 35.06 28.91 40.74
N GLN A 382 35.36 29.65 41.81
CA GLN A 382 35.35 29.15 43.19
C GLN A 382 33.93 29.08 43.80
N SER A 383 32.88 29.33 43.02
CA SER A 383 31.49 29.24 43.46
C SER A 383 30.81 27.95 42.97
N PRO A 384 29.77 27.45 43.67
CA PRO A 384 29.02 26.26 43.25
C PRO A 384 28.35 26.44 41.89
N VAL A 385 28.18 25.31 41.19
CA VAL A 385 27.62 25.24 39.83
C VAL A 385 26.32 26.03 39.67
N CYS A 386 25.32 25.77 40.53
CA CYS A 386 24.00 26.40 40.43
C CYS A 386 24.08 27.93 40.57
N LYS A 387 24.94 28.43 41.46
CA LYS A 387 25.11 29.87 41.67
C LYS A 387 25.72 30.55 40.45
N VAL A 388 26.78 29.95 39.88
CA VAL A 388 27.45 30.49 38.69
C VAL A 388 26.53 30.44 37.46
N SER A 389 25.83 29.32 37.26
CA SER A 389 24.93 29.16 36.11
C SER A 389 23.76 30.12 36.15
N VAL A 390 23.15 30.36 37.32
CA VAL A 390 22.03 31.30 37.45
C VAL A 390 22.49 32.75 37.31
N LEU A 391 23.65 33.14 37.84
CA LEU A 391 24.21 34.48 37.62
C LEU A 391 24.44 34.77 36.13
N HIS A 392 24.97 33.80 35.39
CA HIS A 392 25.15 33.93 33.95
C HIS A 392 23.80 34.03 33.21
N LEU A 393 22.81 33.23 33.61
CA LEU A 393 21.46 33.29 33.05
C LEU A 393 20.82 34.67 33.32
N GLU A 394 20.90 35.16 34.55
CA GLU A 394 20.33 36.46 34.93
C GLU A 394 20.93 37.60 34.09
N TYR A 395 22.25 37.60 33.90
CA TYR A 395 22.93 38.58 33.05
C TYR A 395 22.40 38.55 31.61
N LEU A 396 22.24 37.36 31.02
CA LEU A 396 21.68 37.20 29.68
C LEU A 396 20.24 37.72 29.59
N LEU A 397 19.41 37.38 30.58
CA LEU A 397 18.01 37.78 30.63
C LEU A 397 17.80 39.29 30.90
N ARG A 398 18.78 40.00 31.45
CA ARG A 398 18.73 41.46 31.62
C ARG A 398 18.93 42.21 30.31
N SER A 399 19.63 41.61 29.37
CA SER A 399 20.02 42.29 28.13
C SER A 399 19.15 41.94 26.92
N ILE A 400 18.25 40.95 27.04
CA ILE A 400 17.34 40.54 25.96
C ILE A 400 15.93 41.04 26.31
N PRO A 401 15.34 41.97 25.54
CA PRO A 401 14.06 42.59 25.90
C PRO A 401 12.86 41.67 25.72
N VAL A 402 12.88 40.78 24.71
CA VAL A 402 11.86 39.76 24.45
C VAL A 402 12.57 38.50 23.94
N LEU A 403 12.31 37.36 24.57
CA LEU A 403 12.83 36.06 24.15
C LEU A 403 11.88 35.40 23.18
N TRP A 404 12.44 34.77 22.14
CA TRP A 404 11.65 33.87 21.30
C TRP A 404 11.23 32.63 22.10
N SER A 405 12.18 31.97 22.78
CA SER A 405 11.88 30.85 23.65
C SER A 405 12.73 30.84 24.92
N PHE A 406 12.13 30.38 26.02
CA PHE A 406 12.81 30.11 27.29
C PHE A 406 12.57 28.64 27.63
N SER A 407 13.66 27.87 27.79
CA SER A 407 13.59 26.42 27.93
C SER A 407 14.34 25.92 29.17
N ILE A 408 13.71 25.05 29.96
CA ILE A 408 14.32 24.40 31.12
C ILE A 408 14.24 22.89 30.91
N ALA A 409 15.37 22.17 30.95
CA ALA A 409 15.39 20.73 30.73
C ALA A 409 16.32 20.00 31.71
N SER A 410 15.87 18.85 32.22
CA SER A 410 16.66 17.88 32.97
C SER A 410 16.99 16.67 32.09
N ILE A 411 18.25 16.25 32.07
CA ILE A 411 18.74 15.13 31.24
C ILE A 411 19.51 14.15 32.13
N THR A 412 18.95 12.97 32.38
CA THR A 412 19.58 11.88 33.16
C THR A 412 19.94 10.71 32.26
N ASN A 413 21.21 10.28 32.29
CA ASN A 413 21.75 9.22 31.43
C ASN A 413 22.19 7.95 32.21
N LEU A 414 21.66 7.70 33.41
CA LEU A 414 22.12 6.59 34.25
C LEU A 414 20.95 5.89 34.95
N GLU A 415 20.88 4.55 34.81
CA GLU A 415 20.23 3.67 35.79
C GLU A 415 21.18 3.56 36.99
N LEU A 416 20.99 4.43 37.98
CA LEU A 416 21.70 4.33 39.25
C LEU A 416 20.74 3.80 40.31
N ASP A 417 20.90 2.52 40.64
CA ASP A 417 20.39 1.99 41.91
C ASP A 417 21.09 2.75 43.06
N GLY A 418 20.31 3.56 43.79
CA GLY A 418 20.71 4.08 45.10
C GLY A 418 21.23 5.52 45.22
N SER A 419 21.19 6.38 44.19
CA SER A 419 21.64 7.80 44.29
C SER A 419 20.69 8.86 43.71
N ASN A 420 19.38 8.59 43.72
CA ASN A 420 18.35 9.52 43.22
C ASN A 420 18.16 10.79 44.08
N GLU A 421 18.37 10.72 45.41
CA GLU A 421 18.12 11.87 46.30
C GLU A 421 19.07 13.05 46.09
N ILE A 422 20.36 12.79 45.86
CA ILE A 422 21.37 13.85 45.66
C ILE A 422 21.11 14.57 44.32
N LEU A 423 20.77 13.83 43.27
CA LEU A 423 20.44 14.39 41.97
C LEU A 423 19.15 15.22 42.03
N LEU A 424 18.11 14.71 42.69
CA LEU A 424 16.87 15.44 42.96
C LEU A 424 17.14 16.72 43.76
N GLN A 425 18.04 16.68 44.75
CA GLN A 425 18.42 17.85 45.53
C GLN A 425 19.15 18.91 44.68
N ILE A 426 20.00 18.50 43.73
CA ILE A 426 20.66 19.43 42.79
C ILE A 426 19.62 20.06 41.84
N HIS A 427 18.70 19.27 41.28
CA HIS A 427 17.63 19.79 40.42
C HIS A 427 16.74 20.78 41.17
N LYS A 428 16.32 20.44 42.40
CA LYS A 428 15.54 21.30 43.28
C LYS A 428 16.27 22.61 43.58
N THR A 429 17.53 22.53 44.02
CA THR A 429 18.34 23.71 44.35
C THR A 429 18.50 24.63 43.13
N LEU A 430 18.69 24.08 41.92
CA LEU A 430 18.79 24.88 40.70
C LEU A 430 17.46 25.56 40.37
N LEU A 431 16.33 24.83 40.41
CA LEU A 431 15.00 25.37 40.10
C LEU A 431 14.58 26.44 41.11
N ASP A 432 14.80 26.21 42.41
CA ASP A 432 14.58 27.21 43.46
C ASP A 432 15.37 28.50 43.19
N THR A 433 16.64 28.37 42.79
CA THR A 433 17.50 29.52 42.49
C THR A 433 17.04 30.25 41.22
N VAL A 434 16.61 29.53 40.18
CA VAL A 434 16.06 30.12 38.95
C VAL A 434 14.74 30.84 39.24
N GLU A 435 13.83 30.20 39.99
CA GLU A 435 12.55 30.77 40.38
C GLU A 435 12.74 32.05 41.20
N THR A 436 13.61 32.01 42.21
CA THR A 436 13.94 33.18 43.04
C THR A 436 14.51 34.31 42.19
N MET A 437 15.49 34.01 41.33
CA MET A 437 16.07 34.98 40.41
C MET A 437 15.01 35.62 39.50
N LEU A 438 14.05 34.85 38.99
CA LEU A 438 12.98 35.38 38.15
C LEU A 438 11.97 36.23 38.95
N ARG A 439 11.66 35.86 40.20
CA ARG A 439 10.78 36.61 41.10
C ARG A 439 11.37 37.96 41.53
N GLU A 440 12.68 38.03 41.73
CA GLU A 440 13.39 39.26 42.15
C GLU A 440 13.57 40.29 41.03
N ARG A 441 13.23 39.95 39.79
CA ARG A 441 13.30 40.90 38.66
C ARG A 441 12.27 42.01 38.84
N SER A 442 12.67 43.23 38.49
CA SER A 442 11.77 44.41 38.49
C SER A 442 10.63 44.33 37.46
N SER A 443 10.73 43.42 36.48
CA SER A 443 9.71 43.18 35.47
C SER A 443 9.62 41.71 35.09
N LYS A 444 8.40 41.24 34.80
CA LYS A 444 8.13 39.90 34.25
C LYS A 444 8.94 39.64 32.98
N LEU A 445 9.35 38.39 32.78
CA LEU A 445 10.14 37.99 31.62
C LEU A 445 9.25 37.88 30.38
N LYS A 446 9.55 38.64 29.33
CA LYS A 446 8.83 38.60 28.05
C LYS A 446 9.34 37.45 27.20
N VAL A 447 8.53 36.43 26.97
CA VAL A 447 8.89 35.25 26.17
C VAL A 447 7.70 34.80 25.30
N ASN A 448 7.95 34.44 24.05
CA ASN A 448 6.90 33.95 23.13
C ASN A 448 6.57 32.45 23.38
N THR A 449 7.60 31.62 23.53
CA THR A 449 7.45 30.16 23.69
C THR A 449 8.16 29.65 24.97
N PHE A 450 7.41 29.09 25.91
CA PHE A 450 7.96 28.54 27.15
C PHE A 450 8.02 27.02 27.09
N VAL A 451 9.22 26.43 27.24
CA VAL A 451 9.45 24.98 27.11
C VAL A 451 10.01 24.41 28.41
N VAL A 452 9.41 23.35 28.94
CA VAL A 452 9.91 22.68 30.15
C VAL A 452 9.99 21.19 29.91
N THR A 453 11.12 20.57 30.25
CA THR A 453 11.37 19.13 30.15
C THR A 453 11.89 18.62 31.50
N LEU A 454 11.00 18.28 32.41
CA LEU A 454 11.32 17.92 33.80
C LEU A 454 10.56 16.66 34.22
N SER A 455 11.02 15.99 35.26
CA SER A 455 10.27 14.87 35.84
C SER A 455 9.06 15.32 36.66
N GLU A 456 8.18 14.39 37.03
CA GLU A 456 6.91 14.65 37.75
C GLU A 456 7.05 15.54 39.00
N LYS A 457 7.99 15.25 39.91
CA LYS A 457 8.10 16.03 41.17
C LYS A 457 8.58 17.46 40.92
N PRO A 458 9.72 17.71 40.25
CA PRO A 458 10.19 19.08 40.03
C PRO A 458 9.24 19.94 39.20
N ILE A 459 8.52 19.37 38.23
CA ILE A 459 7.59 20.13 37.40
C ILE A 459 6.38 20.61 38.21
N ASN A 460 5.78 19.75 39.03
CA ASN A 460 4.61 20.13 39.83
C ASN A 460 4.97 21.14 40.94
N GLU A 461 6.18 21.04 41.53
CA GLU A 461 6.62 21.95 42.59
C GLU A 461 6.98 23.36 42.08
N HIS A 462 7.74 23.47 40.98
CA HIS A 462 8.34 24.76 40.57
C HIS A 462 7.67 25.44 39.37
N LEU A 463 6.96 24.70 38.52
CA LEU A 463 6.40 25.26 37.28
C LEU A 463 5.44 26.44 37.51
N PRO A 464 4.49 26.39 38.48
CA PRO A 464 3.60 27.53 38.71
C PRO A 464 4.36 28.80 39.12
N GLY A 465 5.39 28.65 39.96
CA GLY A 465 6.22 29.76 40.42
C GLY A 465 7.02 30.41 39.29
N ILE A 466 7.68 29.59 38.46
CA ILE A 466 8.45 30.07 37.30
C ILE A 466 7.53 30.70 36.25
N MET A 467 6.38 30.08 35.96
CA MET A 467 5.43 30.57 34.95
C MET A 467 4.78 31.90 35.37
N ALA A 468 4.51 32.10 36.66
CA ALA A 468 3.99 33.36 37.19
C ALA A 468 4.91 34.57 36.92
N CYS A 469 6.22 34.33 36.73
CA CYS A 469 7.22 35.35 36.41
C CYS A 469 7.25 35.75 34.93
N LEU A 470 6.49 35.09 34.04
CA LEU A 470 6.46 35.39 32.61
C LEU A 470 5.40 36.46 32.29
N GLU A 471 5.64 37.30 31.29
CA GLU A 471 4.70 38.34 30.87
C GLU A 471 3.49 37.71 30.12
N PRO A 472 2.28 37.72 30.69
CA PRO A 472 1.14 36.97 30.15
C PRO A 472 0.72 37.40 28.74
N ARG A 473 0.84 38.68 28.39
CA ARG A 473 0.42 39.17 27.05
C ARG A 473 1.41 38.84 25.93
N VAL A 474 2.62 38.40 26.27
CA VAL A 474 3.67 38.05 25.29
C VAL A 474 3.74 36.54 25.06
N LEU A 475 3.40 35.74 26.08
CA LEU A 475 3.44 34.29 26.01
C LEU A 475 2.34 33.76 25.08
N LYS A 476 2.75 33.04 24.03
CA LYS A 476 1.85 32.41 23.06
C LYS A 476 1.83 30.89 23.17
N GLU A 477 2.99 30.29 23.39
CA GLU A 477 3.16 28.84 23.32
C GLU A 477 3.72 28.30 24.65
N ILE A 478 3.11 27.22 25.15
CA ILE A 478 3.56 26.49 26.34
C ILE A 478 3.80 25.03 25.94
N ILE A 479 5.02 24.54 26.14
CA ILE A 479 5.40 23.15 25.83
C ILE A 479 5.97 22.51 27.10
N LEU A 480 5.27 21.54 27.65
CA LEU A 480 5.68 20.77 28.83
C LEU A 480 5.98 19.34 28.41
N THR A 481 7.05 18.74 28.93
CA THR A 481 7.46 17.37 28.63
C THR A 481 8.06 16.75 29.89
N GLY A 482 7.86 15.46 30.11
CA GLY A 482 8.49 14.78 31.24
C GLY A 482 8.69 13.29 31.08
N ASP A 483 9.00 12.64 32.20
CA ASP A 483 8.88 11.20 32.35
C ASP A 483 7.42 10.81 32.61
N LYS A 484 7.06 9.54 32.40
CA LYS A 484 5.69 9.06 32.60
C LYS A 484 5.24 9.34 34.04
N GLY A 485 4.26 10.23 34.21
CA GLY A 485 3.78 10.69 35.51
C GLY A 485 2.54 11.59 35.40
N GLU A 486 2.11 12.20 36.51
CA GLU A 486 0.93 13.08 36.59
C GLU A 486 1.31 14.57 36.67
N LEU A 487 0.68 15.43 35.87
CA LEU A 487 0.82 16.88 35.95
C LEU A 487 -0.44 17.50 36.59
N HIS A 488 -0.27 18.09 37.76
CA HIS A 488 -1.33 18.76 38.51
C HIS A 488 -1.41 20.22 38.07
N CYS A 489 -2.46 20.57 37.30
CA CYS A 489 -2.55 21.91 36.72
C CYS A 489 -3.30 22.92 37.61
N ASP A 490 -3.73 22.57 38.82
CA ASP A 490 -4.53 23.44 39.71
C ASP A 490 -3.85 24.81 39.96
N GLY A 491 -2.52 24.81 40.08
CA GLY A 491 -1.71 26.03 40.23
C GLY A 491 -1.43 26.77 38.92
N LEU A 492 -1.65 26.14 37.76
CA LEU A 492 -1.35 26.67 36.43
C LEU A 492 -2.57 27.32 35.77
N VAL A 493 -3.72 26.65 35.80
CA VAL A 493 -4.96 27.09 35.11
C VAL A 493 -5.46 28.45 35.58
N ASN A 494 -5.06 28.84 36.80
CA ASN A 494 -5.42 30.12 37.40
C ASN A 494 -4.51 31.28 36.98
N LEU A 495 -3.34 31.00 36.41
CA LEU A 495 -2.38 32.01 35.99
C LEU A 495 -2.86 32.77 34.76
N GLU A 496 -2.62 34.09 34.73
CA GLU A 496 -2.91 34.90 33.54
C GLU A 496 -2.10 34.42 32.34
N GLN A 497 -0.90 33.90 32.57
CA GLN A 497 -0.02 33.36 31.54
C GLN A 497 -0.65 32.15 30.85
N TRP A 498 -1.34 31.29 31.61
CA TRP A 498 -2.08 30.15 31.07
C TRP A 498 -3.28 30.62 30.24
N LYS A 499 -4.04 31.59 30.77
CA LYS A 499 -5.27 32.12 30.15
C LYS A 499 -5.03 32.94 28.87
N ASN A 500 -3.84 33.50 28.68
CA ASN A 500 -3.51 34.32 27.50
C ASN A 500 -2.74 33.55 26.41
N ALA A 501 -2.11 32.44 26.73
CA ALA A 501 -1.40 31.64 25.73
C ALA A 501 -2.38 31.03 24.72
N SER A 502 -1.95 30.90 23.46
CA SER A 502 -2.76 30.39 22.34
C SER A 502 -2.48 28.93 22.03
N LEU A 503 -1.29 28.41 22.35
CA LEU A 503 -0.89 27.03 22.07
C LEU A 503 -0.37 26.34 23.33
N LEU A 504 -0.85 25.12 23.57
CA LEU A 504 -0.40 24.27 24.67
C LEU A 504 -0.03 22.88 24.15
N SER A 505 1.16 22.39 24.48
CA SER A 505 1.58 21.00 24.26
C SER A 505 2.11 20.40 25.56
N ILE A 506 1.53 19.28 26.01
CA ILE A 506 1.97 18.53 27.19
C ILE A 506 2.24 17.09 26.76
N ASN A 507 3.52 16.72 26.76
CA ASN A 507 4.00 15.43 26.27
C ASN A 507 4.45 14.55 27.46
N ASN A 508 4.14 13.25 27.39
CA ASN A 508 4.52 12.23 28.38
C ASN A 508 3.93 12.37 29.81
N PHE A 509 3.06 13.35 30.07
CA PHE A 509 2.33 13.49 31.35
C PHE A 509 0.84 13.19 31.20
N TYR A 510 0.23 12.64 32.25
CA TYR A 510 -1.22 12.61 32.42
C TYR A 510 -1.68 13.89 33.13
N VAL A 511 -2.45 14.71 32.43
CA VAL A 511 -2.97 15.97 32.94
C VAL A 511 -4.11 15.72 33.93
N LYS A 512 -4.01 16.34 35.11
CA LYS A 512 -5.10 16.45 36.09
C LYS A 512 -5.65 17.88 36.09
N ALA A 513 -6.67 18.10 35.26
CA ALA A 513 -7.48 19.31 35.23
C ALA A 513 -8.76 19.06 34.42
N ALA A 514 -9.81 19.87 34.66
CA ALA A 514 -11.02 19.84 33.83
C ALA A 514 -10.76 20.36 32.41
N ILE A 515 -11.41 19.76 31.40
CA ILE A 515 -11.26 20.14 29.99
C ILE A 515 -11.67 21.59 29.70
N SER A 516 -12.62 22.13 30.49
CA SER A 516 -13.02 23.54 30.41
C SER A 516 -11.85 24.52 30.57
N ASN A 517 -10.78 24.14 31.28
CA ASN A 517 -9.60 24.97 31.49
C ASN A 517 -8.69 25.10 30.26
N PHE A 518 -9.05 24.45 29.15
CA PHE A 518 -8.27 24.42 27.92
C PHE A 518 -9.00 25.08 26.74
N LEU A 519 -10.31 25.34 26.84
CA LEU A 519 -11.15 25.81 25.72
C LEU A 519 -10.76 27.18 25.17
N HIS A 520 -10.00 28.00 25.90
CA HIS A 520 -9.53 29.30 25.43
C HIS A 520 -8.31 29.22 24.51
N PHE A 521 -7.61 28.08 24.47
CA PHE A 521 -6.46 27.89 23.57
C PHE A 521 -6.93 27.72 22.12
N GLN A 522 -6.09 28.17 21.19
CA GLN A 522 -6.26 27.90 19.76
C GLN A 522 -5.73 26.51 19.40
N GLU A 523 -4.61 26.08 19.97
CA GLU A 523 -4.06 24.74 19.72
C GLU A 523 -3.73 24.03 21.04
N VAL A 524 -4.17 22.79 21.19
CA VAL A 524 -3.94 21.99 22.40
C VAL A 524 -3.48 20.60 22.00
N ARG A 525 -2.38 20.12 22.58
CA ARG A 525 -1.96 18.71 22.52
C ARG A 525 -1.69 18.21 23.94
N VAL A 526 -2.53 17.38 24.51
CA VAL A 526 -2.40 16.91 25.90
C VAL A 526 -2.80 15.46 26.05
N THR A 527 -2.35 14.80 27.13
CA THR A 527 -2.75 13.43 27.46
C THR A 527 -3.49 13.41 28.80
N PHE A 528 -4.70 12.84 28.84
CA PHE A 528 -5.49 12.65 30.05
C PHE A 528 -5.46 11.20 30.52
N ALA A 529 -5.44 10.95 31.83
CA ALA A 529 -5.59 9.58 32.34
C ALA A 529 -6.99 9.01 32.02
N LYS A 530 -8.03 9.86 32.08
CA LYS A 530 -9.43 9.53 31.83
C LYS A 530 -10.10 10.69 31.08
N LEU A 531 -10.85 10.38 30.02
CA LEU A 531 -11.83 11.28 29.40
C LEU A 531 -13.24 10.80 29.69
N THR A 532 -14.18 11.72 29.85
CA THR A 532 -15.60 11.40 30.07
C THR A 532 -16.47 11.75 28.87
N TYR A 533 -17.67 11.17 28.83
CA TYR A 533 -18.70 11.50 27.85
C TYR A 533 -19.03 13.01 27.82
N ASP A 534 -19.19 13.61 29.00
CA ASP A 534 -19.51 15.04 29.14
C ASP A 534 -18.39 15.95 28.61
N ASP A 535 -17.13 15.53 28.78
CA ASP A 535 -15.99 16.26 28.24
C ASP A 535 -16.04 16.36 26.71
N LEU A 536 -16.42 15.27 26.03
CA LEU A 536 -16.50 15.23 24.57
C LEU A 536 -17.69 16.02 24.02
N ILE A 537 -18.83 16.03 24.72
CA ILE A 537 -19.96 16.89 24.38
C ILE A 537 -19.55 18.35 24.50
N MET A 538 -18.93 18.73 25.62
CA MET A 538 -18.48 20.10 25.84
C MET A 538 -17.53 20.57 24.74
N LEU A 539 -16.58 19.73 24.33
CA LEU A 539 -15.67 20.03 23.22
C LEU A 539 -16.41 20.17 21.89
N LYS A 540 -17.35 19.25 21.59
CA LYS A 540 -18.17 19.33 20.37
C LYS A 540 -18.94 20.65 20.30
N GLU A 541 -19.69 20.96 21.36
CA GLU A 541 -20.51 22.17 21.43
C GLU A 541 -19.66 23.43 21.33
N HIS A 542 -18.53 23.45 22.04
CA HIS A 542 -17.58 24.56 21.96
C HIS A 542 -17.09 24.77 20.52
N PHE A 543 -16.64 23.72 19.83
CA PHE A 543 -16.10 23.83 18.47
C PHE A 543 -17.17 24.16 17.41
N LEU A 544 -18.44 23.81 17.63
CA LEU A 544 -19.52 24.13 16.68
C LEU A 544 -19.82 25.64 16.61
N VAL A 545 -19.63 26.35 17.73
CA VAL A 545 -19.93 27.79 17.86
C VAL A 545 -18.68 28.68 17.87
N ASN A 546 -17.49 28.10 17.97
CA ASN A 546 -16.24 28.86 18.10
C ASN A 546 -15.92 29.64 16.82
N GLU A 547 -15.83 30.97 16.90
CA GLU A 547 -15.53 31.84 15.75
C GLU A 547 -14.08 31.72 15.25
N LYS A 548 -13.16 31.19 16.06
CA LYS A 548 -11.73 31.11 15.72
C LYS A 548 -11.31 29.68 15.39
N PRO A 549 -10.66 29.45 14.23
CA PRO A 549 -10.12 28.13 13.89
C PRO A 549 -9.12 27.67 14.95
N SER A 550 -9.47 26.56 15.62
CA SER A 550 -8.75 25.96 16.73
C SER A 550 -8.54 24.46 16.45
N THR A 551 -7.53 23.84 17.06
CA THR A 551 -7.17 22.44 16.85
C THR A 551 -6.75 21.75 18.15
N PHE A 552 -7.47 20.72 18.59
CA PHE A 552 -7.21 20.02 19.85
C PHE A 552 -6.88 18.55 19.59
N GLU A 553 -5.74 18.07 20.05
CA GLU A 553 -5.29 16.68 20.06
C GLU A 553 -5.23 16.16 21.50
N LEU A 554 -6.18 15.32 21.87
CA LEU A 554 -6.38 14.82 23.23
C LEU A 554 -6.10 13.32 23.27
N ASN A 555 -4.96 12.94 23.83
CA ASN A 555 -4.61 11.54 24.08
C ASN A 555 -5.21 11.07 25.41
N PHE A 556 -5.52 9.78 25.55
CA PHE A 556 -6.05 9.23 26.79
C PHE A 556 -5.88 7.72 26.95
N ASN A 557 -5.86 7.25 28.20
CA ASN A 557 -5.79 5.83 28.52
C ASN A 557 -7.16 5.17 28.70
N ARG A 558 -8.11 5.87 29.30
CA ARG A 558 -9.45 5.35 29.64
C ARG A 558 -10.53 6.33 29.24
N TYR A 559 -11.68 5.80 28.81
CA TYR A 559 -12.87 6.57 28.48
C TYR A 559 -14.07 6.02 29.26
N ALA A 560 -14.90 6.88 29.85
CA ALA A 560 -16.03 6.44 30.68
C ALA A 560 -17.31 7.22 30.42
N LYS A 561 -18.44 6.52 30.56
CA LYS A 561 -19.80 7.07 30.42
C LYS A 561 -20.18 8.06 31.53
N THR A 562 -19.64 7.87 32.73
CA THR A 562 -19.94 8.69 33.92
C THR A 562 -18.68 9.01 34.73
N SER A 563 -18.79 9.98 35.64
CA SER A 563 -17.71 10.40 36.54
C SER A 563 -17.29 9.31 37.55
N GLU A 564 -18.13 8.32 37.83
CA GLU A 564 -17.87 7.26 38.79
C GLU A 564 -16.95 6.13 38.26
N ILE A 565 -16.22 5.51 39.17
CA ILE A 565 -15.25 4.44 38.90
C ILE A 565 -16.01 3.11 38.94
N SER A 566 -16.51 2.63 37.80
CA SER A 566 -16.85 1.20 37.67
C SER A 566 -15.64 0.44 37.14
N ASN A 567 -15.37 -0.74 37.70
CA ASN A 567 -14.28 -1.63 37.32
C ASN A 567 -14.57 -2.44 36.04
N ASP A 568 -15.60 -2.06 35.28
CA ASP A 568 -15.94 -2.69 34.02
C ASP A 568 -15.23 -1.97 32.87
N THR A 569 -14.44 -2.71 32.11
CA THR A 569 -13.80 -2.27 30.87
C THR A 569 -14.81 -2.12 29.72
N ASN A 570 -15.92 -1.43 29.98
CA ASN A 570 -16.86 -1.02 28.94
C ASN A 570 -16.28 0.23 28.26
N ASN A 571 -15.44 0.00 27.26
CA ASN A 571 -15.07 1.02 26.28
C ASN A 571 -16.35 1.48 25.57
N VAL A 572 -16.94 2.56 26.06
CA VAL A 572 -18.01 3.26 25.35
C VAL A 572 -17.46 3.72 24.01
N GLU A 573 -18.13 3.39 22.91
CA GLU A 573 -17.66 3.82 21.61
C GLU A 573 -17.94 5.32 21.37
N PRO A 574 -17.03 6.07 20.72
CA PRO A 574 -17.22 7.49 20.41
C PRO A 574 -18.51 7.82 19.62
N HIS A 575 -19.13 6.84 18.97
CA HIS A 575 -20.38 7.02 18.22
C HIS A 575 -21.57 7.39 19.13
N GLU A 576 -21.51 7.10 20.43
CA GLU A 576 -22.55 7.54 21.38
C GLU A 576 -22.56 9.07 21.60
N VAL A 577 -21.46 9.77 21.30
CA VAL A 577 -21.33 11.25 21.44
C VAL A 577 -21.52 11.93 20.09
N PHE A 578 -20.82 11.43 19.06
CA PHE A 578 -20.71 12.09 17.77
C PHE A 578 -21.69 11.55 16.72
N GLY A 579 -22.38 10.44 17.00
CA GLY A 579 -23.19 9.69 16.03
C GLY A 579 -22.35 8.73 15.20
N GLU A 580 -22.98 8.04 14.23
CA GLU A 580 -22.26 7.19 13.30
C GLU A 580 -21.42 8.03 12.31
N THR A 581 -20.24 7.54 11.91
CA THR A 581 -19.44 8.13 10.83
C THR A 581 -19.15 7.11 9.73
N GLU A 582 -19.12 7.59 8.48
CA GLU A 582 -18.71 6.82 7.31
C GLU A 582 -17.18 6.75 7.11
N HIS A 583 -16.41 7.64 7.76
CA HIS A 583 -14.96 7.71 7.60
C HIS A 583 -14.25 6.92 8.71
N VAL A 584 -14.05 5.62 8.47
CA VAL A 584 -13.35 4.73 9.39
C VAL A 584 -12.20 4.04 8.68
N GLU A 585 -10.98 4.20 9.18
CA GLU A 585 -9.77 3.56 8.67
C GLU A 585 -9.32 2.46 9.64
N TYR A 586 -8.77 1.38 9.09
CA TYR A 586 -8.27 0.23 9.84
C TYR A 586 -6.81 -0.05 9.47
N LYS A 587 -5.95 -0.30 10.45
CA LYS A 587 -4.53 -0.64 10.25
C LYS A 587 -4.43 -2.12 9.95
N ASN A 588 -3.76 -2.48 8.85
CA ASN A 588 -3.63 -3.84 8.35
C ASN A 588 -4.97 -4.58 8.12
N GLY A 589 -6.10 -3.86 8.13
CA GLY A 589 -7.44 -4.43 7.95
C GLY A 589 -8.00 -5.22 9.14
N GLU A 590 -7.41 -5.10 10.34
CA GLU A 590 -7.83 -5.86 11.54
C GLU A 590 -7.95 -5.02 12.82
N GLU A 591 -7.30 -3.86 12.93
CA GLU A 591 -7.40 -2.98 14.10
C GLU A 591 -7.97 -1.64 13.70
N LEU A 592 -8.99 -1.16 14.42
CA LEU A 592 -9.52 0.20 14.25
C LEU A 592 -8.36 1.18 14.39
N TYR A 593 -8.06 1.90 13.31
CA TYR A 593 -6.97 2.87 13.26
C TYR A 593 -7.49 4.27 13.50
N ARG A 594 -8.61 4.63 12.84
CA ARG A 594 -9.13 6.00 12.78
C ARG A 594 -10.65 6.03 12.56
N LYS A 595 -11.39 6.94 13.20
CA LYS A 595 -12.78 7.36 12.86
C LYS A 595 -12.78 8.87 12.66
N ILE A 596 -13.55 9.43 11.71
CA ILE A 596 -13.58 10.89 11.46
C ILE A 596 -15.02 11.38 11.28
N TRP A 597 -15.50 12.34 12.04
CA TRP A 597 -16.80 13.00 11.88
C TRP A 597 -16.63 14.42 11.32
N TYR A 598 -17.57 14.82 10.47
CA TYR A 598 -17.69 16.20 9.97
C TYR A 598 -19.02 16.79 10.42
N PHE A 599 -18.99 18.00 10.97
CA PHE A 599 -20.17 18.75 11.36
C PHE A 599 -20.14 20.14 10.71
N PRO A 600 -21.23 20.56 10.05
CA PRO A 600 -21.34 21.93 9.55
C PRO A 600 -21.14 22.93 10.69
N HIS A 601 -20.26 23.90 10.49
CA HIS A 601 -20.01 24.92 11.49
C HIS A 601 -21.18 25.90 11.53
N GLU A 602 -21.71 26.18 12.74
CA GLU A 602 -22.93 26.98 12.89
C GLU A 602 -22.76 28.47 12.52
N VAL A 603 -21.52 28.99 12.52
CA VAL A 603 -21.22 30.42 12.31
C VAL A 603 -20.62 30.69 10.92
N HIS A 604 -19.79 29.78 10.40
CA HIS A 604 -19.06 29.97 9.15
C HIS A 604 -19.36 28.86 8.14
N THR A 605 -19.93 29.20 6.98
CA THR A 605 -20.27 28.23 5.92
C THR A 605 -19.07 27.72 5.12
N SER A 606 -17.87 28.27 5.36
CA SER A 606 -16.66 27.97 4.62
C SER A 606 -15.83 26.84 5.22
N TYR A 607 -16.18 26.37 6.42
CA TYR A 607 -15.42 25.35 7.16
C TYR A 607 -16.36 24.38 7.86
N ASP A 608 -16.00 23.10 7.86
CA ASP A 608 -16.66 22.07 8.68
C ASP A 608 -15.78 21.71 9.89
N LEU A 609 -16.43 21.48 11.03
CA LEU A 609 -15.79 20.90 12.20
C LEU A 609 -15.47 19.43 11.92
N ARG A 610 -14.17 19.11 11.92
CA ARG A 610 -13.65 17.76 11.79
C ARG A 610 -13.24 17.24 13.17
N ILE A 611 -13.81 16.12 13.57
CA ILE A 611 -13.43 15.38 14.78
C ILE A 611 -12.88 14.04 14.34
N GLU A 612 -11.70 13.66 14.80
CA GLU A 612 -11.04 12.41 14.47
C GLU A 612 -10.73 11.62 15.75
N TYR A 613 -10.87 10.31 15.71
CA TYR A 613 -10.52 9.40 16.79
C TYR A 613 -9.52 8.37 16.28
N CYS A 614 -8.31 8.34 16.83
CA CYS A 614 -7.24 7.41 16.47
C CYS A 614 -6.96 6.39 17.59
N ASN A 615 -6.59 5.18 17.21
CA ASN A 615 -6.22 4.10 18.13
C ASN A 615 -4.89 3.46 17.68
N THR A 616 -3.76 4.03 18.12
CA THR A 616 -2.41 3.62 17.62
C THR A 616 -1.37 3.29 18.69
N LYS A 617 -1.73 3.32 19.98
CA LYS A 617 -1.03 2.79 21.19
C LYS A 617 -1.61 3.45 22.45
N ASP A 618 -1.93 4.73 22.32
CA ASP A 618 -2.79 5.52 23.21
C ASP A 618 -4.00 5.97 22.38
N TYR A 619 -5.19 6.10 22.99
CA TYR A 619 -6.38 6.58 22.28
C TYR A 619 -6.30 8.09 22.09
N THR A 620 -6.66 8.62 20.92
CA THR A 620 -6.53 10.05 20.63
C THR A 620 -7.82 10.61 20.02
N PHE A 621 -8.27 11.79 20.46
CA PHE A 621 -9.24 12.61 19.73
C PHE A 621 -8.56 13.85 19.14
N GLN A 622 -8.86 14.18 17.88
CA GLN A 622 -8.40 15.36 17.18
C GLN A 622 -9.58 16.20 16.72
N PHE A 623 -9.76 17.40 17.26
CA PHE A 623 -10.75 18.38 16.81
C PHE A 623 -10.04 19.42 15.96
N GLY A 624 -10.64 19.83 14.85
CA GLY A 624 -10.10 20.87 13.99
C GLY A 624 -11.11 21.31 12.95
N PHE A 625 -10.71 22.23 12.09
CA PHE A 625 -11.54 22.72 10.99
C PHE A 625 -10.91 22.31 9.65
N VAL A 626 -11.74 21.92 8.71
CA VAL A 626 -11.36 21.73 7.30
C VAL A 626 -12.15 22.71 6.46
N GLU A 627 -11.58 23.17 5.35
CA GLU A 627 -12.37 23.89 4.34
C GLU A 627 -13.56 23.01 4.00
N ALA A 628 -14.76 23.58 4.13
CA ALA A 628 -15.96 22.91 3.66
C ALA A 628 -15.69 22.64 2.19
N GLU A 629 -15.66 21.36 1.79
CA GLU A 629 -15.61 21.03 0.38
C GLU A 629 -16.68 21.89 -0.29
N VAL A 630 -16.35 22.49 -1.44
CA VAL A 630 -17.37 23.05 -2.32
C VAL A 630 -18.33 21.89 -2.52
N ASN A 631 -19.41 21.90 -1.73
CA ASN A 631 -20.51 20.99 -1.85
C ASN A 631 -20.80 21.06 -3.35
N PRO A 632 -20.63 19.97 -4.12
CA PRO A 632 -20.92 20.00 -5.54
C PRO A 632 -22.25 20.69 -5.59
N GLN A 633 -22.27 21.85 -6.27
CA GLN A 633 -23.41 22.75 -6.27
C GLN A 633 -24.63 21.89 -6.17
N HIS A 634 -25.52 22.21 -5.21
CA HIS A 634 -26.93 21.91 -5.39
C HIS A 634 -27.14 21.87 -6.89
N VAL A 635 -27.32 20.67 -7.45
CA VAL A 635 -27.89 20.57 -8.78
C VAL A 635 -29.12 21.42 -8.55
N ASN A 636 -29.14 22.58 -9.21
CA ASN A 636 -30.34 23.38 -9.25
C ASN A 636 -31.28 22.45 -9.97
N SER A 637 -31.97 21.68 -9.16
CA SER A 637 -32.75 20.62 -9.63
C SER A 637 -34.08 21.32 -9.78
N ASP A 638 -34.37 21.69 -11.00
CA ASP A 638 -35.74 21.42 -11.43
C ASP A 638 -36.07 19.91 -11.27
N PHE A 639 -35.06 19.06 -10.95
CA PHE A 639 -35.20 17.65 -10.65
C PHE A 639 -34.90 17.22 -9.20
N ASN A 640 -35.74 17.61 -8.25
CA ASN A 640 -35.63 17.09 -6.89
C ASN A 640 -35.97 15.59 -6.93
N LEU A 641 -34.98 14.71 -6.80
CA LEU A 641 -35.18 13.25 -6.85
C LEU A 641 -36.18 12.77 -5.79
N LEU A 642 -36.28 13.48 -4.66
CA LEU A 642 -37.26 13.21 -3.60
C LEU A 642 -38.66 13.69 -3.98
N SER A 643 -38.77 14.75 -4.80
CA SER A 643 -40.06 15.15 -5.35
C SER A 643 -40.64 14.05 -6.25
N LEU A 644 -39.84 13.36 -7.08
CA LEU A 644 -40.31 12.27 -7.95
C LEU A 644 -40.94 11.11 -7.20
N ILE A 645 -40.46 10.78 -6.01
CA ILE A 645 -41.08 9.73 -5.18
C ILE A 645 -42.55 10.07 -4.90
N SER A 646 -42.82 11.36 -4.65
CA SER A 646 -44.16 11.88 -4.36
C SER A 646 -44.95 12.36 -5.59
N THR A 647 -44.30 12.85 -6.65
CA THR A 647 -44.92 13.50 -7.81
C THR A 647 -44.91 12.62 -9.06
N ASN A 648 -44.03 11.61 -9.15
CA ASN A 648 -43.87 10.75 -10.32
C ASN A 648 -43.34 9.35 -9.98
N TYR A 649 -44.12 8.62 -9.16
CA TYR A 649 -43.82 7.26 -8.68
C TYR A 649 -43.30 6.31 -9.78
N GLN A 650 -43.88 6.38 -10.99
CA GLN A 650 -43.51 5.49 -12.10
C GLN A 650 -42.12 5.79 -12.66
N ALA A 651 -41.74 7.06 -12.77
CA ALA A 651 -40.40 7.42 -13.23
C ALA A 651 -39.34 6.93 -12.24
N MET A 652 -39.57 7.11 -10.93
CA MET A 652 -38.66 6.60 -9.91
C MET A 652 -38.60 5.07 -9.91
N LYS A 653 -39.75 4.39 -10.08
CA LYS A 653 -39.80 2.94 -10.22
C LYS A 653 -38.94 2.45 -11.40
N SER A 654 -39.11 3.03 -12.58
CA SER A 654 -38.35 2.66 -13.78
C SER A 654 -36.85 2.95 -13.68
N ILE A 655 -36.44 3.97 -12.93
CA ILE A 655 -35.02 4.25 -12.66
C ILE A 655 -34.41 3.13 -11.81
N ILE A 656 -35.08 2.75 -10.72
CA ILE A 656 -34.61 1.68 -9.84
C ILE A 656 -34.54 0.34 -10.57
N GLU A 657 -35.51 0.02 -11.43
CA GLU A 657 -35.53 -1.23 -12.21
C GLU A 657 -34.37 -1.35 -13.20
N LYS A 658 -33.82 -0.22 -13.66
CA LYS A 658 -32.64 -0.18 -14.54
C LYS A 658 -31.31 -0.11 -13.79
N CYS A 659 -31.34 0.05 -12.47
CA CYS A 659 -30.13 0.14 -11.66
C CYS A 659 -29.56 -1.26 -11.37
N SER A 660 -28.23 -1.34 -11.27
CA SER A 660 -27.58 -2.56 -10.76
C SER A 660 -28.00 -2.81 -9.32
N PHE A 661 -27.98 -4.07 -8.86
CA PHE A 661 -28.31 -4.40 -7.49
C PHE A 661 -27.46 -3.62 -6.47
N VAL A 662 -26.18 -3.48 -6.77
CA VAL A 662 -25.22 -2.70 -5.99
C VAL A 662 -25.66 -1.23 -5.89
N THR A 663 -26.05 -0.63 -7.01
CA THR A 663 -26.55 0.75 -7.05
C THR A 663 -27.80 0.92 -6.20
N ILE A 664 -28.71 -0.06 -6.19
CA ILE A 664 -29.94 -0.01 -5.39
C ILE A 664 -29.63 -0.04 -3.90
N LEU A 665 -28.69 -0.90 -3.47
CA LEU A 665 -28.23 -0.92 -2.07
C LEU A 665 -27.60 0.41 -1.66
N SER A 666 -26.86 1.07 -2.55
CA SER A 666 -26.32 2.41 -2.32
C SER A 666 -27.43 3.45 -2.19
N LEU A 667 -28.39 3.47 -3.13
CA LEU A 667 -29.53 4.41 -3.11
C LEU A 667 -30.39 4.28 -1.85
N ARG A 668 -30.54 3.06 -1.32
CA ARG A 668 -31.25 2.77 -0.06
C ARG A 668 -30.59 3.42 1.16
N LYS A 669 -29.28 3.70 1.11
CA LYS A 669 -28.55 4.33 2.23
C LYS A 669 -28.67 5.86 2.24
N VAL A 670 -28.90 6.48 1.09
CA VAL A 670 -28.86 7.94 0.89
C VAL A 670 -29.83 8.72 1.80
N CYS A 671 -31.11 8.37 1.84
CA CYS A 671 -32.07 9.08 2.71
C CYS A 671 -33.25 8.20 3.15
N LYS A 672 -33.99 8.65 4.18
CA LYS A 672 -35.16 7.93 4.73
C LYS A 672 -36.26 7.73 3.68
N ASN A 673 -36.53 8.71 2.81
CA ASN A 673 -37.59 8.60 1.80
C ASN A 673 -37.23 7.63 0.67
N LEU A 674 -36.00 7.68 0.15
CA LEU A 674 -35.51 6.69 -0.83
C LEU A 674 -35.44 5.30 -0.23
N ARG A 675 -34.99 5.18 1.03
CA ARG A 675 -34.99 3.93 1.76
C ARG A 675 -36.38 3.36 1.89
N ASN A 676 -37.34 4.15 2.36
CA ASN A 676 -38.73 3.74 2.49
C ASN A 676 -39.33 3.38 1.13
N PHE A 677 -39.07 4.18 0.08
CA PHE A 677 -39.51 3.88 -1.27
C PHE A 677 -38.91 2.56 -1.76
N ILE A 678 -37.60 2.36 -1.67
CA ILE A 678 -36.96 1.10 -2.07
C ILE A 678 -37.48 -0.07 -1.22
N ASP A 679 -37.70 0.13 0.08
CA ASP A 679 -38.11 -0.93 1.00
C ASP A 679 -39.59 -1.33 0.87
N THR A 680 -40.44 -0.43 0.38
CA THR A 680 -41.91 -0.62 0.31
C THR A 680 -42.45 -0.68 -1.11
N ALA A 681 -41.78 -0.05 -2.07
CA ALA A 681 -42.18 -0.07 -3.47
C ALA A 681 -41.81 -1.40 -4.13
N HIS A 682 -42.56 -1.72 -5.18
CA HIS A 682 -42.42 -2.95 -5.91
C HIS A 682 -41.64 -2.70 -7.20
N PHE A 683 -40.54 -3.42 -7.39
CA PHE A 683 -39.66 -3.35 -8.57
C PHE A 683 -39.61 -4.70 -9.28
N ASP A 684 -39.57 -4.66 -10.61
CA ASP A 684 -39.42 -5.82 -11.48
C ASP A 684 -37.98 -5.86 -12.00
N PHE A 685 -37.14 -6.69 -11.39
CA PHE A 685 -35.74 -6.85 -11.80
C PHE A 685 -35.58 -7.88 -12.93
N PRO A 686 -34.58 -7.73 -13.81
CA PRO A 686 -34.28 -8.74 -14.83
C PRO A 686 -33.87 -10.08 -14.19
N GLU A 687 -33.98 -11.16 -14.96
CA GLU A 687 -33.59 -12.50 -14.52
C GLU A 687 -32.11 -12.56 -14.13
N ARG A 688 -31.80 -13.23 -13.02
CA ARG A 688 -30.43 -13.33 -12.46
C ARG A 688 -30.06 -14.77 -12.18
N ASN A 689 -28.77 -15.05 -12.16
CA ASN A 689 -28.22 -16.25 -11.53
C ASN A 689 -27.60 -15.86 -10.19
N ILE A 690 -27.97 -16.57 -9.12
CA ILE A 690 -27.45 -16.35 -7.78
C ILE A 690 -26.72 -17.63 -7.35
N TRP A 691 -25.45 -17.49 -7.01
CA TRP A 691 -24.64 -18.56 -6.46
C TRP A 691 -24.23 -18.22 -5.04
N ILE A 692 -24.45 -19.16 -4.12
CA ILE A 692 -24.13 -19.00 -2.71
C ILE A 692 -23.21 -20.14 -2.32
N THR A 693 -22.04 -19.82 -1.78
CA THR A 693 -21.06 -20.81 -1.33
C THR A 693 -20.71 -20.55 0.12
N PHE A 694 -20.74 -21.61 0.93
CA PHE A 694 -20.30 -21.62 2.31
C PHE A 694 -19.27 -22.75 2.46
N ASP A 695 -18.07 -22.43 2.95
CA ASP A 695 -16.95 -23.38 3.09
C ASP A 695 -16.56 -23.66 4.55
N GLY A 696 -17.42 -23.27 5.49
CA GLY A 696 -17.21 -23.39 6.94
C GLY A 696 -16.33 -22.31 7.56
N LYS A 697 -15.63 -21.49 6.78
CA LYS A 697 -14.79 -20.37 7.30
C LYS A 697 -15.20 -19.02 6.71
N ASP A 698 -15.46 -19.01 5.41
CA ASP A 698 -15.85 -17.87 4.60
C ASP A 698 -17.26 -18.12 4.02
N SER A 699 -17.91 -17.04 3.56
CA SER A 699 -19.18 -17.09 2.84
C SER A 699 -19.02 -16.28 1.56
N MET A 700 -19.57 -16.76 0.44
CA MET A 700 -19.49 -16.07 -0.83
C MET A 700 -20.87 -16.02 -1.48
N LEU A 701 -21.20 -14.84 -2.01
CA LEU A 701 -22.42 -14.56 -2.73
C LEU A 701 -22.05 -13.98 -4.11
N GLU A 702 -22.40 -14.71 -5.16
CA GLU A 702 -22.16 -14.32 -6.53
C GLU A 702 -23.49 -14.09 -7.24
N ILE A 703 -23.60 -12.94 -7.91
CA ILE A 703 -24.79 -12.52 -8.65
C ILE A 703 -24.35 -12.25 -10.08
N ILE A 704 -24.93 -12.99 -11.01
CA ILE A 704 -24.70 -12.83 -12.45
C ILE A 704 -25.98 -12.30 -13.06
N THR A 705 -25.88 -11.13 -13.68
CA THR A 705 -26.96 -10.50 -14.44
C THR A 705 -26.52 -10.33 -15.90
N PRO A 706 -27.43 -9.99 -16.83
CA PRO A 706 -27.05 -9.70 -18.22
C PRO A 706 -25.98 -8.59 -18.34
N GLU A 707 -25.91 -7.68 -17.37
CA GLU A 707 -24.99 -6.55 -17.35
C GLU A 707 -23.61 -6.89 -16.77
N GLY A 708 -23.45 -8.02 -16.08
CA GLY A 708 -22.17 -8.45 -15.53
C GLY A 708 -22.25 -9.38 -14.31
N LYS A 709 -21.08 -9.81 -13.85
CA LYS A 709 -20.91 -10.66 -12.67
C LYS A 709 -20.42 -9.82 -11.48
N THR A 710 -21.11 -9.91 -10.35
CA THR A 710 -20.70 -9.33 -9.06
C THR A 710 -20.48 -10.47 -8.05
N SER A 711 -19.32 -10.49 -7.40
CA SER A 711 -18.98 -11.45 -6.35
C SER A 711 -18.70 -10.72 -5.04
N LEU A 712 -19.36 -11.15 -3.97
CA LEU A 712 -19.21 -10.65 -2.60
C LEU A 712 -18.67 -11.79 -1.73
N THR A 713 -17.44 -11.67 -1.26
CA THR A 713 -16.79 -12.66 -0.40
C THR A 713 -16.64 -12.13 1.02
N TYR A 714 -17.28 -12.80 1.97
CA TYR A 714 -17.29 -12.51 3.40
C TYR A 714 -16.30 -13.44 4.09
N LYS A 715 -15.23 -12.89 4.66
CA LYS A 715 -14.16 -13.65 5.31
C LYS A 715 -14.12 -13.39 6.80
N LYS A 716 -13.79 -14.43 7.58
CA LYS A 716 -13.59 -14.27 9.02
C LYS A 716 -12.38 -13.37 9.30
N ASN A 717 -12.52 -12.49 10.28
CA ASN A 717 -11.48 -11.55 10.72
C ASN A 717 -11.51 -11.47 12.27
N PRO A 718 -10.39 -11.19 12.96
CA PRO A 718 -10.35 -11.12 14.42
C PRO A 718 -11.41 -10.23 15.08
N ILE A 719 -11.83 -9.15 14.43
CA ILE A 719 -12.84 -8.19 14.91
C ILE A 719 -14.24 -8.38 14.30
N GLY A 720 -14.47 -9.39 13.45
CA GLY A 720 -15.78 -9.63 12.82
C GLY A 720 -15.67 -10.21 11.41
N CYS A 721 -16.31 -9.56 10.44
CA CYS A 721 -16.36 -9.99 9.04
C CYS A 721 -15.70 -8.98 8.09
N LYS A 722 -14.90 -9.47 7.14
CA LYS A 722 -14.32 -8.71 6.04
C LYS A 722 -15.03 -9.05 4.72
N LEU A 723 -15.73 -8.09 4.11
CA LEU A 723 -16.31 -8.20 2.78
C LEU A 723 -15.26 -7.82 1.72
N LEU A 724 -15.18 -8.58 0.64
CA LEU A 724 -14.43 -8.33 -0.58
C LEU A 724 -15.39 -8.32 -1.77
N ALA A 725 -15.33 -7.32 -2.64
CA ALA A 725 -16.21 -7.20 -3.80
C ALA A 725 -15.43 -7.24 -5.12
N TYR A 726 -15.93 -8.02 -6.10
CA TYR A 726 -15.35 -8.11 -7.45
C TYR A 726 -16.44 -8.11 -8.54
N PRO A 727 -16.41 -7.19 -9.52
CA PRO A 727 -15.52 -6.03 -9.58
C PRO A 727 -15.74 -5.08 -8.39
N PRO A 728 -14.77 -4.20 -8.07
CA PRO A 728 -14.93 -3.19 -7.03
C PRO A 728 -16.21 -2.38 -7.22
N ILE A 729 -16.97 -2.18 -6.14
CA ILE A 729 -18.27 -1.51 -6.18
C ILE A 729 -18.06 0.00 -6.24
N PRO A 730 -18.55 0.72 -7.27
CA PRO A 730 -18.44 2.18 -7.31
C PRO A 730 -19.17 2.83 -6.12
N TYR A 731 -18.48 3.72 -5.40
CA TYR A 731 -19.01 4.49 -4.27
C TYR A 731 -18.46 5.92 -4.34
N GLY A 732 -19.28 6.85 -4.86
CA GLY A 732 -18.82 8.22 -5.13
C GLY A 732 -17.76 8.24 -6.24
N SER A 733 -16.61 8.87 -5.96
CA SER A 733 -15.42 8.88 -6.84
C SER A 733 -14.46 7.72 -6.60
N ASP A 734 -14.79 6.79 -5.69
CA ASP A 734 -13.93 5.67 -5.27
C ASP A 734 -14.64 4.32 -5.50
N PHE A 735 -13.94 3.22 -5.17
CA PHE A 735 -14.47 1.87 -5.30
C PHE A 735 -14.31 1.06 -4.01
N ILE A 736 -15.41 0.47 -3.54
CA ILE A 736 -15.39 -0.51 -2.46
C ILE A 736 -14.89 -1.84 -3.02
N ALA A 737 -13.59 -2.08 -2.90
CA ALA A 737 -13.00 -3.40 -3.09
C ALA A 737 -13.06 -4.24 -1.79
N THR A 738 -13.12 -3.59 -0.63
CA THR A 738 -13.11 -4.24 0.70
C THR A 738 -13.87 -3.42 1.74
N ARG A 739 -14.61 -4.07 2.65
CA ARG A 739 -15.33 -3.43 3.77
C ARG A 739 -15.28 -4.28 5.05
N MET A 740 -15.01 -3.68 6.20
CA MET A 740 -15.07 -4.35 7.51
C MET A 740 -16.47 -4.20 8.15
N MET A 741 -16.97 -5.27 8.76
CA MET A 741 -18.23 -5.33 9.50
C MET A 741 -17.91 -5.95 10.89
N PRO A 742 -17.58 -5.10 11.88
CA PRO A 742 -17.22 -5.55 13.22
C PRO A 742 -18.37 -6.32 13.88
N ASP A 743 -18.05 -7.26 14.76
CA ASP A 743 -18.98 -8.08 15.56
C ASP A 743 -19.96 -8.97 14.78
N ASN A 744 -20.04 -8.85 13.45
CA ASN A 744 -20.81 -9.73 12.60
C ASN A 744 -19.97 -10.92 12.14
N THR A 745 -20.58 -12.10 12.12
CA THR A 745 -19.97 -13.26 11.48
C THR A 745 -20.08 -13.15 9.95
N PRO A 746 -19.16 -13.77 9.17
CA PRO A 746 -19.28 -13.84 7.72
C PRO A 746 -20.65 -14.36 7.24
N LEU A 747 -21.19 -15.32 7.98
CA LEU A 747 -22.52 -15.86 7.78
C LEU A 747 -23.59 -14.79 7.96
N ASP A 748 -23.58 -14.02 9.05
CA ASP A 748 -24.58 -12.96 9.30
C ASP A 748 -24.59 -11.91 8.20
N CYS A 749 -23.42 -11.45 7.78
CA CYS A 749 -23.28 -10.46 6.72
C CYS A 749 -23.81 -10.99 5.39
N CYS A 750 -23.40 -12.20 5.00
CA CYS A 750 -23.87 -12.85 3.78
C CYS A 750 -25.38 -13.05 3.78
N MET A 751 -25.94 -13.52 4.90
CA MET A 751 -27.36 -13.77 5.07
C MET A 751 -28.18 -12.47 5.06
N SER A 752 -27.69 -11.41 5.68
CA SER A 752 -28.32 -10.09 5.62
C SER A 752 -28.42 -9.60 4.16
N ASP A 753 -27.33 -9.66 3.41
CA ASP A 753 -27.32 -9.18 2.03
C ASP A 753 -28.15 -10.07 1.10
N LEU A 754 -28.10 -11.40 1.27
CA LEU A 754 -28.99 -12.34 0.57
C LEU A 754 -30.46 -12.03 0.83
N LYS A 755 -30.83 -11.76 2.08
CA LYS A 755 -32.21 -11.38 2.44
C LYS A 755 -32.66 -10.14 1.69
N GLN A 756 -31.78 -9.13 1.56
CA GLN A 756 -32.10 -7.92 0.81
C GLN A 756 -32.22 -8.18 -0.70
N ILE A 757 -31.39 -9.06 -1.26
CA ILE A 757 -31.47 -9.45 -2.69
C ILE A 757 -32.81 -10.10 -2.97
N LEU A 758 -33.20 -11.08 -2.15
CA LEU A 758 -34.41 -11.85 -2.37
C LEU A 758 -35.67 -11.04 -2.08
N LYS A 759 -35.62 -10.07 -1.15
CA LYS A 759 -36.77 -9.26 -0.70
C LYS A 759 -37.61 -8.68 -1.85
N HIS A 760 -36.98 -8.26 -2.94
CA HIS A 760 -37.64 -7.62 -4.08
C HIS A 760 -37.70 -8.49 -5.34
N GLN A 761 -37.35 -9.77 -5.24
CA GLN A 761 -37.26 -10.67 -6.40
C GLN A 761 -38.63 -11.26 -6.76
N LYS A 762 -39.36 -10.60 -7.69
CA LYS A 762 -40.64 -11.11 -8.22
C LYS A 762 -40.52 -11.90 -9.52
N THR A 763 -39.56 -11.55 -10.37
CA THR A 763 -39.27 -12.29 -11.59
C THR A 763 -38.60 -13.63 -11.23
N PRO A 764 -38.85 -14.70 -11.99
CA PRO A 764 -38.19 -15.97 -11.73
C PRO A 764 -36.66 -15.83 -11.81
N ILE A 765 -35.96 -16.27 -10.76
CA ILE A 765 -34.51 -16.40 -10.76
C ILE A 765 -34.15 -17.50 -11.77
N SER A 766 -33.27 -17.21 -12.72
CA SER A 766 -32.88 -18.19 -13.76
C SER A 766 -32.17 -19.39 -13.16
N LYS A 767 -31.24 -19.15 -12.24
CA LYS A 767 -30.50 -20.20 -11.54
C LYS A 767 -30.20 -19.78 -10.11
N LEU A 768 -30.60 -20.60 -9.15
CA LEU A 768 -30.20 -20.48 -7.74
C LEU A 768 -29.28 -21.66 -7.42
N ALA A 769 -28.09 -21.39 -6.90
CA ALA A 769 -27.10 -22.41 -6.60
C ALA A 769 -26.59 -22.31 -5.16
N PHE A 770 -26.49 -23.45 -4.49
CA PHE A 770 -25.92 -23.58 -3.14
C PHE A 770 -24.74 -24.56 -3.16
N THR A 771 -23.60 -24.12 -2.64
CA THR A 771 -22.47 -24.99 -2.31
C THR A 771 -22.29 -25.00 -0.81
N LEU A 772 -22.60 -26.12 -0.17
CA LEU A 772 -22.51 -26.29 1.28
C LEU A 772 -21.40 -27.31 1.61
N ARG A 773 -20.23 -26.86 2.05
CA ARG A 773 -19.12 -27.76 2.45
C ARG A 773 -18.77 -27.58 3.92
N SER A 774 -18.75 -28.67 4.69
CA SER A 774 -18.30 -28.69 6.10
C SER A 774 -19.00 -27.66 6.99
N ILE A 775 -20.33 -27.71 7.05
CA ILE A 775 -21.17 -26.66 7.63
C ILE A 775 -21.93 -27.15 8.86
N ASP A 776 -21.99 -26.30 9.89
CA ASP A 776 -22.75 -26.51 11.11
C ASP A 776 -24.24 -26.10 10.96
N ASP A 777 -25.11 -26.64 11.82
CA ASP A 777 -26.58 -26.43 11.81
C ASP A 777 -27.03 -24.95 11.78
N GLU A 778 -26.20 -24.02 12.27
CA GLU A 778 -26.50 -22.58 12.31
C GLU A 778 -26.69 -21.97 10.91
N TYR A 779 -25.86 -22.35 9.94
CA TYR A 779 -25.92 -21.84 8.56
C TYR A 779 -27.23 -22.24 7.88
N ILE A 780 -27.61 -23.49 8.11
CA ILE A 780 -28.84 -24.09 7.62
C ILE A 780 -30.04 -23.36 8.24
N HIS A 781 -29.97 -23.05 9.53
CA HIS A 781 -31.03 -22.34 10.24
C HIS A 781 -31.26 -20.94 9.66
N LYS A 782 -30.20 -20.14 9.47
CA LYS A 782 -30.33 -18.78 8.91
C LYS A 782 -30.81 -18.79 7.46
N LEU A 783 -30.30 -19.71 6.64
CA LEU A 783 -30.78 -19.86 5.26
C LEU A 783 -32.28 -20.19 5.24
N LYS A 784 -32.71 -21.11 6.11
CA LYS A 784 -34.11 -21.46 6.28
C LYS A 784 -34.97 -20.26 6.70
N GLU A 785 -34.49 -19.39 7.59
CA GLU A 785 -35.25 -18.20 8.00
C GLU A 785 -35.43 -17.21 6.85
N ILE A 786 -34.41 -17.01 6.02
CA ILE A 786 -34.48 -16.12 4.86
C ILE A 786 -35.46 -16.65 3.83
N LEU A 787 -35.37 -17.94 3.49
CA LEU A 787 -36.26 -18.56 2.51
C LEU A 787 -37.71 -18.63 3.02
N LYS A 788 -37.92 -18.78 4.34
CA LYS A 788 -39.26 -18.76 4.96
C LYS A 788 -39.87 -17.36 5.05
N ALA A 789 -39.06 -16.30 5.10
CA ALA A 789 -39.53 -14.92 5.33
C ALA A 789 -40.31 -14.32 4.16
N HIS A 790 -40.43 -15.03 3.03
CA HIS A 790 -41.23 -14.61 1.89
C HIS A 790 -42.69 -15.07 2.04
N GLU A 791 -43.64 -14.13 1.92
CA GLU A 791 -45.08 -14.42 1.96
C GLU A 791 -45.54 -15.34 0.80
N THR A 792 -44.75 -15.42 -0.28
CA THR A 792 -45.00 -16.29 -1.44
C THR A 792 -43.78 -17.16 -1.73
N PRO A 793 -43.95 -18.40 -2.26
CA PRO A 793 -42.84 -19.24 -2.71
C PRO A 793 -41.92 -18.53 -3.70
N LEU A 794 -40.61 -18.78 -3.59
CA LEU A 794 -39.62 -18.14 -4.44
C LEU A 794 -39.66 -18.73 -5.85
N LYS A 795 -39.82 -17.87 -6.86
CA LYS A 795 -39.85 -18.30 -8.27
C LYS A 795 -38.44 -18.55 -8.76
N VAL A 796 -38.10 -19.80 -9.05
CA VAL A 796 -36.75 -20.22 -9.49
C VAL A 796 -36.89 -21.22 -10.63
N LYS A 797 -36.21 -21.02 -11.76
CA LYS A 797 -36.25 -21.93 -12.92
C LYS A 797 -35.32 -23.13 -12.77
N CYS A 798 -34.12 -22.92 -12.23
CA CYS A 798 -33.12 -23.97 -12.03
C CYS A 798 -32.54 -23.89 -10.61
N ILE A 799 -32.57 -25.00 -9.88
CA ILE A 799 -31.93 -25.13 -8.57
C ILE A 799 -30.70 -26.05 -8.70
N VAL A 800 -29.56 -25.60 -8.16
CA VAL A 800 -28.33 -26.39 -8.07
C VAL A 800 -27.91 -26.52 -6.61
N MET A 801 -27.65 -27.73 -6.13
CA MET A 801 -27.23 -27.97 -4.75
C MET A 801 -26.03 -28.92 -4.74
N LEU A 802 -24.90 -28.42 -4.22
CA LEU A 802 -23.62 -29.11 -4.13
C LEU A 802 -23.27 -29.39 -2.67
N GLY A 803 -23.07 -30.66 -2.30
CA GLY A 803 -22.67 -31.06 -0.94
C GLY A 803 -23.75 -30.87 0.14
N VAL A 804 -25.01 -30.72 -0.25
CA VAL A 804 -26.14 -30.47 0.68
C VAL A 804 -26.75 -31.78 1.16
N ASP A 805 -27.11 -31.88 2.44
CA ASP A 805 -27.83 -33.05 2.95
C ASP A 805 -29.29 -33.12 2.45
N LEU A 806 -29.89 -34.31 2.57
CA LEU A 806 -31.27 -34.55 2.14
C LEU A 806 -32.33 -33.70 2.86
N PRO A 807 -32.35 -33.63 4.21
CA PRO A 807 -33.31 -32.79 4.93
C PRO A 807 -33.29 -31.32 4.47
N ILE A 808 -32.11 -30.76 4.21
CA ILE A 808 -31.95 -29.40 3.72
C ILE A 808 -32.46 -29.27 2.29
N ILE A 809 -32.09 -30.20 1.39
CA ILE A 809 -32.57 -30.20 -0.01
C ILE A 809 -34.09 -30.18 -0.05
N ARG A 810 -34.74 -31.09 0.69
CA ARG A 810 -36.20 -31.15 0.79
C ARG A 810 -36.78 -29.80 1.21
N ARG A 811 -36.15 -29.18 2.21
CA ARG A 811 -36.61 -27.93 2.80
C ARG A 811 -36.45 -26.75 1.83
N ILE A 812 -35.31 -26.63 1.16
CA ILE A 812 -35.07 -25.61 0.14
C ILE A 812 -36.10 -25.75 -0.99
N LEU A 813 -36.27 -26.97 -1.53
CA LEU A 813 -37.26 -27.23 -2.58
C LEU A 813 -38.67 -26.83 -2.16
N SER A 814 -39.06 -27.10 -0.91
CA SER A 814 -40.39 -26.76 -0.41
C SER A 814 -40.71 -25.26 -0.38
N TYR A 815 -39.70 -24.38 -0.41
CA TYR A 815 -39.87 -22.93 -0.47
C TYR A 815 -39.90 -22.39 -1.90
N LEU A 816 -39.71 -23.22 -2.93
CA LEU A 816 -39.74 -22.81 -4.33
C LEU A 816 -41.14 -22.93 -4.93
N ASP A 817 -41.45 -22.05 -5.88
CA ASP A 817 -42.68 -22.15 -6.68
C ASP A 817 -42.62 -23.37 -7.60
N LYS A 818 -43.61 -24.27 -7.44
CA LYS A 818 -43.69 -25.52 -8.19
C LYS A 818 -43.94 -25.35 -9.69
N ASN A 819 -44.54 -24.24 -10.12
CA ASN A 819 -44.88 -24.02 -11.53
C ASN A 819 -43.72 -23.37 -12.30
N GLU A 820 -42.80 -22.72 -11.59
CA GLU A 820 -41.66 -22.03 -12.20
C GLU A 820 -40.41 -22.92 -12.26
N LEU A 821 -40.29 -23.92 -11.37
CA LEU A 821 -39.13 -24.80 -11.29
C LEU A 821 -39.09 -25.80 -12.44
N LYS A 822 -38.09 -25.66 -13.32
CA LYS A 822 -37.87 -26.52 -14.48
C LYS A 822 -36.80 -27.57 -14.26
N MET A 823 -35.70 -27.22 -13.57
CA MET A 823 -34.54 -28.11 -13.44
C MET A 823 -34.09 -28.24 -12.00
N ILE A 824 -33.89 -29.49 -11.56
CA ILE A 824 -33.27 -29.85 -10.29
C ILE A 824 -31.91 -30.48 -10.59
N PHE A 825 -30.84 -29.87 -10.09
CA PHE A 825 -29.49 -30.41 -10.19
C PHE A 825 -28.88 -30.61 -8.80
N LEU A 826 -28.59 -31.86 -8.45
CA LEU A 826 -27.92 -32.25 -7.22
C LEU A 826 -26.53 -32.80 -7.58
N ASN A 827 -25.50 -32.42 -6.84
CA ASN A 827 -24.20 -33.08 -6.92
C ASN A 827 -23.66 -33.25 -5.49
N TYR A 828 -23.26 -34.47 -5.17
CA TYR A 828 -22.78 -34.84 -3.84
C TYR A 828 -21.25 -34.93 -3.83
N ASP A 829 -20.64 -34.51 -2.73
CA ASP A 829 -19.19 -34.59 -2.58
C ASP A 829 -18.75 -36.06 -2.42
N ALA A 830 -18.16 -36.61 -3.49
CA ALA A 830 -17.68 -37.99 -3.58
C ALA A 830 -16.63 -38.36 -2.51
N TYR A 831 -15.98 -37.38 -1.87
CA TYR A 831 -14.96 -37.60 -0.84
C TYR A 831 -15.54 -37.87 0.56
N SER A 832 -16.84 -37.65 0.77
CA SER A 832 -17.46 -37.62 2.11
C SER A 832 -18.28 -38.85 2.49
N ARG A 833 -18.53 -39.80 1.57
CA ARG A 833 -19.42 -40.94 1.82
C ARG A 833 -18.78 -42.28 1.50
N VAL A 834 -19.06 -43.26 2.36
CA VAL A 834 -18.75 -44.67 2.13
C VAL A 834 -19.56 -45.15 0.91
N GLU A 835 -18.93 -45.89 0.00
CA GLU A 835 -19.50 -46.33 -1.29
C GLU A 835 -20.87 -47.03 -1.17
N GLU A 836 -21.24 -47.53 0.01
CA GLU A 836 -22.44 -48.33 0.25
C GLU A 836 -23.69 -47.53 0.67
N GLU A 837 -23.56 -46.25 1.04
CA GLU A 837 -24.69 -45.44 1.52
C GLU A 837 -25.59 -44.96 0.37
N GLU A 838 -26.87 -45.35 0.41
CA GLU A 838 -27.92 -44.80 -0.43
C GLU A 838 -28.57 -43.57 0.21
N LEU A 839 -29.01 -42.67 -0.65
CA LEU A 839 -29.69 -41.47 -0.26
C LEU A 839 -31.22 -41.71 -0.30
N ASP A 840 -31.87 -41.85 0.86
CA ASP A 840 -33.33 -42.04 0.99
C ASP A 840 -34.11 -40.82 0.46
N THR A 841 -34.39 -40.85 -0.83
CA THR A 841 -35.05 -39.79 -1.59
C THR A 841 -36.57 -39.94 -1.62
N THR A 842 -37.12 -40.93 -0.90
CA THR A 842 -38.57 -41.22 -0.87
C THR A 842 -39.38 -40.00 -0.42
N LYS A 843 -38.80 -39.15 0.43
CA LYS A 843 -39.42 -37.89 0.89
C LYS A 843 -39.29 -36.71 -0.09
N LEU A 844 -38.41 -36.80 -1.09
CA LEU A 844 -38.27 -35.77 -2.14
C LEU A 844 -39.30 -35.96 -3.24
N VAL A 845 -39.56 -37.21 -3.65
CA VAL A 845 -40.50 -37.54 -4.73
C VAL A 845 -41.95 -37.16 -4.39
N GLU A 846 -42.26 -36.96 -3.10
CA GLU A 846 -43.56 -36.50 -2.64
C GLU A 846 -43.84 -35.02 -2.97
N LEU A 847 -42.80 -34.20 -3.13
CA LEU A 847 -42.92 -32.74 -3.32
C LEU A 847 -43.55 -32.40 -4.67
N ASP A 848 -44.46 -31.42 -4.68
CA ASP A 848 -45.02 -30.88 -5.91
C ASP A 848 -43.94 -30.32 -6.83
N GLN A 849 -42.90 -29.69 -6.27
CA GLN A 849 -41.76 -29.15 -7.00
C GLN A 849 -40.99 -30.26 -7.75
N TRP A 850 -40.90 -31.46 -7.19
CA TRP A 850 -40.29 -32.61 -7.87
C TRP A 850 -41.18 -33.10 -9.01
N LYS A 851 -42.49 -33.22 -8.76
CA LYS A 851 -43.47 -33.73 -9.72
C LYS A 851 -43.71 -32.82 -10.92
N MET A 852 -43.48 -31.51 -10.76
CA MET A 852 -43.70 -30.51 -11.82
C MET A 852 -42.44 -30.16 -12.61
N ALA A 853 -41.25 -30.43 -12.08
CA ALA A 853 -40.00 -30.13 -12.77
C ALA A 853 -39.83 -30.98 -14.05
N GLU A 854 -39.16 -30.40 -15.05
CA GLU A 854 -38.93 -30.98 -16.37
C GLU A 854 -37.60 -31.73 -16.48
N GLU A 855 -36.58 -31.33 -15.73
CA GLU A 855 -35.24 -31.91 -15.79
C GLU A 855 -34.71 -32.27 -14.40
N LEU A 856 -34.12 -33.47 -14.29
CA LEU A 856 -33.43 -33.94 -13.10
C LEU A 856 -31.99 -34.33 -13.44
N ARG A 857 -31.02 -33.79 -12.72
CA ARG A 857 -29.63 -34.24 -12.77
C ARG A 857 -29.12 -34.52 -11.37
N VAL A 858 -28.52 -35.68 -11.18
CA VAL A 858 -27.87 -36.09 -9.94
C VAL A 858 -26.55 -36.76 -10.27
N LEU A 859 -25.46 -36.11 -9.87
CA LEU A 859 -24.10 -36.59 -10.07
C LEU A 859 -23.50 -37.08 -8.74
N ASP A 860 -22.56 -38.01 -8.84
CA ASP A 860 -21.69 -38.46 -7.75
C ASP A 860 -22.41 -39.09 -6.52
N CYS A 861 -23.69 -39.49 -6.67
CA CYS A 861 -24.49 -40.18 -5.63
C CYS A 861 -25.42 -41.25 -6.22
N GLY A 862 -25.61 -42.35 -5.48
CA GLY A 862 -26.62 -43.38 -5.78
C GLY A 862 -27.96 -43.06 -5.11
N LEU A 863 -29.05 -43.06 -5.88
CA LEU A 863 -30.40 -42.73 -5.40
C LEU A 863 -31.23 -44.00 -5.15
N SER A 864 -32.02 -44.01 -4.07
CA SER A 864 -32.93 -45.11 -3.70
C SER A 864 -34.40 -44.79 -4.01
N PHE A 865 -34.73 -44.43 -5.24
CA PHE A 865 -36.13 -44.28 -5.68
C PHE A 865 -36.49 -45.30 -6.76
N SER A 866 -37.78 -45.65 -6.85
CA SER A 866 -38.31 -46.38 -8.00
C SER A 866 -38.18 -45.54 -9.28
N VAL A 867 -37.82 -46.17 -10.40
CA VAL A 867 -37.72 -45.55 -11.73
C VAL A 867 -39.05 -44.92 -12.17
N GLU A 868 -40.18 -45.37 -11.62
CA GLU A 868 -41.48 -44.76 -11.85
C GLU A 868 -41.55 -43.29 -11.39
N ASN A 869 -40.77 -42.90 -10.36
CA ASN A 869 -40.76 -41.55 -9.81
C ASN A 869 -39.99 -40.51 -10.64
N ILE A 870 -39.33 -40.95 -11.72
CA ILE A 870 -38.65 -40.07 -12.68
C ILE A 870 -39.29 -40.12 -14.08
N GLY A 871 -40.32 -40.95 -14.27
CA GLY A 871 -40.97 -41.15 -15.55
C GLY A 871 -41.67 -39.90 -16.11
N HIS A 872 -41.95 -38.88 -15.30
CA HIS A 872 -42.57 -37.62 -15.75
C HIS A 872 -41.56 -36.63 -16.34
N PHE A 873 -40.27 -36.68 -15.98
CA PHE A 873 -39.25 -35.75 -16.45
C PHE A 873 -39.01 -35.84 -17.96
N LEU A 874 -38.64 -34.73 -18.59
CA LEU A 874 -38.16 -34.68 -19.97
C LEU A 874 -36.70 -35.11 -20.08
N LYS A 875 -35.85 -34.66 -19.16
CA LYS A 875 -34.44 -35.07 -19.12
C LYS A 875 -34.04 -35.59 -17.76
N VAL A 876 -33.31 -36.70 -17.75
CA VAL A 876 -32.81 -37.33 -16.52
C VAL A 876 -31.33 -37.66 -16.71
N GLU A 877 -30.52 -37.31 -15.73
CA GLU A 877 -29.14 -37.79 -15.61
C GLU A 877 -28.92 -38.25 -14.17
N VAL A 878 -28.88 -39.55 -13.89
CA VAL A 878 -28.80 -40.08 -12.52
C VAL A 878 -27.94 -41.32 -12.43
N THR A 879 -27.47 -41.64 -11.22
CA THR A 879 -26.90 -42.94 -10.90
C THR A 879 -27.81 -43.68 -9.93
N LEU A 880 -28.27 -44.87 -10.32
CA LEU A 880 -29.04 -45.79 -9.49
C LEU A 880 -28.13 -46.91 -8.98
N ARG A 881 -28.49 -47.52 -7.85
CA ARG A 881 -27.75 -48.70 -7.36
C ARG A 881 -28.03 -49.91 -8.23
N THR A 882 -29.31 -50.17 -8.48
CA THR A 882 -29.80 -51.26 -9.31
C THR A 882 -30.83 -50.73 -10.27
N ILE A 883 -30.83 -51.27 -11.49
CA ILE A 883 -31.94 -51.14 -12.43
C ILE A 883 -32.37 -52.55 -12.80
N SER A 884 -33.67 -52.82 -12.81
CA SER A 884 -34.23 -54.13 -13.19
C SER A 884 -34.57 -54.16 -14.68
N VAL A 885 -34.84 -55.35 -15.21
CA VAL A 885 -35.32 -55.50 -16.59
C VAL A 885 -36.72 -54.90 -16.73
N GLU A 886 -37.56 -55.00 -15.69
CA GLU A 886 -38.88 -54.39 -15.60
C GLU A 886 -38.81 -52.86 -15.70
N ASP A 887 -37.83 -52.22 -15.05
CA ASP A 887 -37.59 -50.78 -15.16
C ASP A 887 -37.27 -50.36 -16.61
N LEU A 888 -36.47 -51.15 -17.33
CA LEU A 888 -36.15 -50.89 -18.74
C LEU A 888 -37.41 -50.98 -19.62
N VAL A 889 -38.29 -51.95 -19.35
CA VAL A 889 -39.57 -52.09 -20.06
C VAL A 889 -40.48 -50.91 -19.77
N TYR A 890 -40.57 -50.49 -18.51
CA TYR A 890 -41.33 -49.32 -18.10
C TYR A 890 -40.84 -48.05 -18.85
N LEU A 891 -39.53 -47.75 -18.80
CA LEU A 891 -38.96 -46.59 -19.49
C LEU A 891 -39.15 -46.67 -21.01
N LYS A 892 -38.97 -47.86 -21.61
CA LYS A 892 -39.26 -48.09 -23.03
C LYS A 892 -40.68 -47.67 -23.39
N GLU A 893 -41.68 -48.10 -22.63
CA GLU A 893 -43.08 -47.76 -22.91
C GLU A 893 -43.38 -46.27 -22.69
N ILE A 894 -42.78 -45.63 -21.69
CA ILE A 894 -42.88 -44.17 -21.49
C ILE A 894 -42.34 -43.41 -22.70
N PHE A 895 -41.17 -43.79 -23.22
CA PHE A 895 -40.61 -43.14 -24.43
C PHE A 895 -41.45 -43.43 -25.68
N LYS A 896 -41.96 -44.67 -25.86
CA LYS A 896 -42.82 -45.01 -27.00
C LYS A 896 -44.13 -44.22 -27.05
N THR A 897 -44.65 -43.82 -25.90
CA THR A 897 -45.96 -43.15 -25.72
C THR A 897 -45.84 -41.65 -25.45
N SER A 898 -44.63 -41.10 -25.38
CA SER A 898 -44.42 -39.66 -25.17
C SER A 898 -44.40 -38.92 -26.50
N SER A 899 -45.12 -37.80 -26.61
CA SER A 899 -44.94 -36.83 -27.71
C SER A 899 -43.78 -35.87 -27.45
N ALA A 900 -43.47 -35.60 -26.17
CA ALA A 900 -42.40 -34.72 -25.75
C ALA A 900 -41.02 -35.36 -25.98
N ASN A 901 -40.03 -34.55 -26.37
CA ASN A 901 -38.68 -35.02 -26.64
C ASN A 901 -37.91 -35.31 -25.34
N ARG A 902 -37.89 -36.59 -24.95
CA ARG A 902 -37.22 -37.09 -23.73
C ARG A 902 -35.79 -37.58 -23.99
N ASN A 903 -34.94 -37.46 -22.97
CA ASN A 903 -33.57 -38.00 -22.95
C ASN A 903 -33.14 -38.39 -21.54
N PHE A 904 -32.97 -39.68 -21.27
CA PHE A 904 -32.58 -40.20 -19.95
C PHE A 904 -31.22 -40.87 -20.05
N ASN A 905 -30.27 -40.45 -19.22
CA ASN A 905 -28.97 -41.06 -19.01
C ASN A 905 -28.94 -41.63 -17.59
N ILE A 906 -29.04 -42.96 -17.49
CA ILE A 906 -29.13 -43.67 -16.22
C ILE A 906 -27.90 -44.56 -16.09
N LYS A 907 -27.05 -44.24 -15.13
CA LYS A 907 -25.94 -45.09 -14.71
C LYS A 907 -26.45 -46.06 -13.65
N SER A 908 -26.01 -47.32 -13.69
CA SER A 908 -26.31 -48.32 -12.66
C SER A 908 -25.03 -48.96 -12.15
N ARG A 909 -24.91 -49.08 -10.83
CA ARG A 909 -23.77 -49.78 -10.18
C ARG A 909 -23.90 -51.30 -10.24
N SER A 910 -25.13 -51.79 -10.32
CA SER A 910 -25.45 -53.21 -10.44
C SER A 910 -26.58 -53.39 -11.43
N PHE A 911 -26.43 -54.36 -12.33
CA PHE A 911 -27.45 -54.72 -13.30
C PHE A 911 -27.36 -56.22 -13.52
N ASP A 912 -28.46 -56.93 -13.34
CA ASP A 912 -28.52 -58.33 -13.74
C ASP A 912 -28.72 -58.39 -15.25
N ALA A 913 -27.62 -58.55 -15.97
CA ALA A 913 -27.59 -58.69 -17.42
C ALA A 913 -28.02 -60.09 -17.88
N GLY A 914 -29.10 -60.63 -17.28
CA GLY A 914 -29.84 -61.76 -17.85
C GLY A 914 -30.13 -61.50 -19.34
N ASP A 915 -30.38 -62.55 -20.11
CA ASP A 915 -30.56 -62.40 -21.56
C ASP A 915 -31.64 -61.34 -21.86
N LEU A 916 -31.21 -60.17 -22.35
CA LEU A 916 -32.09 -59.07 -22.74
C LEU A 916 -32.83 -59.38 -24.04
N VAL A 917 -32.47 -60.46 -24.75
CA VAL A 917 -33.10 -60.89 -26.00
C VAL A 917 -34.57 -61.29 -25.78
N PRO A 918 -34.97 -62.07 -24.76
CA PRO A 918 -36.38 -62.27 -24.44
C PRO A 918 -37.21 -60.98 -24.29
N THR A 919 -36.63 -59.89 -23.78
CA THR A 919 -37.37 -58.67 -23.40
C THR A 919 -37.30 -57.55 -24.44
N LEU A 920 -36.12 -57.27 -24.97
CA LEU A 920 -35.85 -56.20 -25.94
C LEU A 920 -35.57 -56.75 -27.35
N GLY A 921 -35.33 -58.07 -27.45
CA GLY A 921 -34.88 -58.80 -28.65
C GLY A 921 -33.43 -58.48 -29.06
N ALA A 922 -33.00 -59.00 -30.22
CA ALA A 922 -31.61 -58.86 -30.69
C ALA A 922 -31.09 -57.40 -30.80
N SER A 923 -30.02 -57.07 -30.10
CA SER A 923 -29.36 -55.76 -30.21
C SER A 923 -28.55 -55.63 -31.50
N SER A 924 -28.35 -54.39 -31.96
CA SER A 924 -27.16 -54.05 -32.76
C SER A 924 -25.98 -53.88 -31.79
N SER A 925 -24.99 -54.77 -31.87
CA SER A 925 -23.82 -54.77 -30.98
C SER A 925 -22.55 -54.35 -31.72
N ASP A 926 -21.79 -53.44 -31.14
CA ASP A 926 -20.42 -53.11 -31.54
C ASP A 926 -19.52 -53.22 -30.30
N THR A 927 -18.26 -53.63 -30.47
CA THR A 927 -17.30 -53.74 -29.38
C THR A 927 -16.11 -52.87 -29.74
N LYS A 928 -15.96 -51.76 -29.02
CA LYS A 928 -14.84 -50.82 -29.20
C LYS A 928 -14.09 -50.68 -27.89
N GLU A 929 -12.78 -50.82 -27.95
CA GLU A 929 -11.87 -50.61 -26.80
C GLU A 929 -12.21 -51.46 -25.55
N GLY A 930 -12.79 -52.65 -25.74
CA GLY A 930 -13.14 -53.57 -24.64
C GLY A 930 -14.49 -53.29 -23.97
N VAL A 931 -15.25 -52.27 -24.42
CA VAL A 931 -16.60 -51.95 -23.95
C VAL A 931 -17.64 -52.52 -24.92
N ILE A 932 -18.62 -53.26 -24.41
CA ILE A 932 -19.72 -53.80 -25.23
C ILE A 932 -20.80 -52.74 -25.35
N HIS A 933 -21.08 -52.31 -26.59
CA HIS A 933 -22.08 -51.31 -26.92
C HIS A 933 -23.26 -52.01 -27.58
N LYS A 934 -24.45 -51.98 -26.97
CA LYS A 934 -25.68 -52.58 -27.52
C LYS A 934 -26.73 -51.49 -27.73
N LYS A 935 -27.34 -51.47 -28.91
CA LYS A 935 -28.43 -50.54 -29.24
C LYS A 935 -29.68 -51.27 -29.66
N TRP A 936 -30.82 -50.76 -29.21
CA TRP A 936 -32.15 -51.20 -29.64
C TRP A 936 -32.96 -50.00 -30.13
N PHE A 937 -33.68 -50.19 -31.24
CA PHE A 937 -34.54 -49.17 -31.84
C PHE A 937 -35.98 -49.65 -31.90
N PHE A 938 -36.90 -48.86 -31.34
CA PHE A 938 -38.33 -49.16 -31.29
C PHE A 938 -39.14 -48.04 -31.92
N LYS A 939 -40.22 -48.38 -32.62
CA LYS A 939 -41.14 -47.36 -33.15
C LYS A 939 -41.92 -46.70 -32.04
N MET A 940 -42.12 -45.39 -32.17
CA MET A 940 -43.05 -44.66 -31.33
C MET A 940 -44.49 -44.92 -31.79
N LYS A 941 -45.43 -44.92 -30.84
CA LYS A 941 -46.86 -45.07 -31.15
C LYS A 941 -47.46 -43.78 -31.74
N ILE A 942 -46.87 -42.64 -31.42
CA ILE A 942 -47.45 -41.31 -31.64
C ILE A 942 -46.74 -40.54 -32.77
N ASP A 943 -45.46 -40.79 -33.00
CA ASP A 943 -44.64 -40.07 -34.00
C ASP A 943 -43.98 -41.07 -34.96
N ARG A 944 -44.29 -40.96 -36.25
CA ARG A 944 -43.76 -41.88 -37.28
C ARG A 944 -42.39 -41.46 -37.82
N GLN A 945 -41.94 -40.24 -37.53
CA GLN A 945 -40.65 -39.73 -37.99
C GLN A 945 -39.54 -39.98 -36.98
N ARG A 946 -39.88 -40.34 -35.74
CA ARG A 946 -38.92 -40.64 -34.67
C ARG A 946 -39.04 -42.07 -34.16
N ALA A 947 -37.95 -42.56 -33.60
CA ALA A 947 -37.84 -43.86 -32.95
C ALA A 947 -37.28 -43.69 -31.53
N VAL A 948 -37.56 -44.64 -30.65
CA VAL A 948 -36.92 -44.75 -29.34
C VAL A 948 -35.63 -45.54 -29.50
N CYS A 949 -34.52 -44.95 -29.09
CA CYS A 949 -33.23 -45.60 -28.97
C CYS A 949 -32.99 -45.95 -27.49
N ILE A 950 -32.65 -47.21 -27.22
CA ILE A 950 -32.05 -47.63 -25.96
C ILE A 950 -30.61 -47.98 -26.28
N ASP A 951 -29.70 -47.23 -25.69
CA ASP A 951 -28.27 -47.39 -25.85
C ASP A 951 -27.66 -47.90 -24.53
N TYR A 952 -27.00 -49.05 -24.59
CA TYR A 952 -26.43 -49.76 -23.45
C TYR A 952 -24.93 -49.87 -23.61
N LEU A 953 -24.20 -49.43 -22.58
CA LEU A 953 -22.75 -49.59 -22.48
C LEU A 953 -22.42 -50.48 -21.29
N GLU A 954 -21.79 -51.61 -21.58
CA GLU A 954 -21.33 -52.60 -20.60
C GLU A 954 -19.96 -52.22 -20.06
N ARG A 955 -19.88 -51.96 -18.75
CA ARG A 955 -18.67 -51.80 -17.92
C ARG A 955 -17.49 -51.07 -18.59
N ILE A 956 -17.43 -49.76 -18.36
CA ILE A 956 -16.28 -48.91 -18.73
C ILE A 956 -15.08 -49.27 -17.82
N ALA A 957 -13.92 -49.62 -18.39
CA ALA A 957 -12.73 -50.00 -17.62
C ALA A 957 -11.99 -48.77 -17.03
N GLY A 958 -11.65 -48.81 -15.74
CA GLY A 958 -10.77 -47.83 -15.07
C GLY A 958 -11.46 -46.95 -14.01
N GLU A 959 -12.73 -46.65 -14.18
CA GLU A 959 -13.61 -46.13 -13.13
C GLU A 959 -14.54 -47.27 -12.71
N ARG A 960 -14.71 -47.51 -11.39
CA ARG A 960 -15.58 -48.55 -10.77
C ARG A 960 -16.66 -49.08 -11.73
N GLU A 961 -16.68 -50.39 -12.01
CA GLU A 961 -17.53 -51.04 -13.04
C GLU A 961 -19.00 -50.56 -13.03
N ILE A 962 -19.35 -49.57 -13.86
CA ILE A 962 -20.70 -48.99 -13.97
C ILE A 962 -21.28 -49.31 -15.35
N THR A 963 -22.57 -49.70 -15.37
CA THR A 963 -23.36 -49.88 -16.60
C THR A 963 -24.10 -48.59 -16.92
N VAL A 964 -24.16 -48.21 -18.20
CA VAL A 964 -24.85 -46.98 -18.64
C VAL A 964 -26.00 -47.32 -19.58
N PHE A 965 -27.17 -46.77 -19.31
CA PHE A 965 -28.36 -46.82 -20.17
C PHE A 965 -28.72 -45.41 -20.63
N VAL A 966 -28.77 -45.19 -21.93
CA VAL A 966 -29.25 -43.93 -22.51
C VAL A 966 -30.52 -44.20 -23.31
N PHE A 967 -31.62 -43.57 -22.90
CA PHE A 967 -32.90 -43.58 -23.61
C PHE A 967 -33.08 -42.25 -24.32
N SER A 968 -33.34 -42.26 -25.62
CA SER A 968 -33.53 -41.04 -26.41
C SER A 968 -34.53 -41.23 -27.53
N HIS A 969 -35.12 -40.12 -28.01
CA HIS A 969 -35.77 -40.11 -29.32
C HIS A 969 -34.74 -39.76 -30.39
N VAL A 970 -34.74 -40.52 -31.47
CA VAL A 970 -33.87 -40.32 -32.63
C VAL A 970 -34.69 -40.19 -33.89
N GLU A 971 -34.23 -39.42 -34.87
CA GLU A 971 -34.87 -39.34 -36.18
C GLU A 971 -34.74 -40.68 -36.89
N ILE A 972 -35.78 -41.06 -37.64
CA ILE A 972 -35.82 -42.36 -38.32
C ILE A 972 -34.74 -42.49 -39.41
N SER A 973 -34.24 -41.36 -39.91
CA SER A 973 -33.08 -41.29 -40.82
C SER A 973 -31.78 -41.76 -40.18
N ASP A 974 -31.67 -41.64 -38.85
CA ASP A 974 -30.45 -41.95 -38.09
C ASP A 974 -30.46 -43.39 -37.57
N VAL A 975 -31.56 -44.12 -37.79
CA VAL A 975 -31.71 -45.53 -37.44
C VAL A 975 -31.08 -46.40 -38.53
N PRO A 976 -30.11 -47.28 -38.21
CA PRO A 976 -29.51 -48.18 -39.21
C PRO A 976 -30.56 -49.05 -39.91
N ALA A 977 -30.41 -49.22 -41.23
CA ALA A 977 -31.34 -50.01 -42.03
C ALA A 977 -31.54 -51.43 -41.42
N ASN A 978 -32.80 -51.90 -41.38
CA ASN A 978 -33.21 -53.19 -40.82
C ASN A 978 -33.05 -53.39 -39.29
N THR A 979 -32.76 -52.34 -38.53
CA THR A 979 -32.67 -52.42 -37.05
C THR A 979 -33.94 -51.95 -36.32
N LEU A 980 -34.84 -51.27 -37.04
CA LEU A 980 -36.09 -50.73 -36.50
C LEU A 980 -37.12 -51.85 -36.27
N ARG A 981 -37.49 -52.08 -35.00
CA ARG A 981 -38.36 -53.19 -34.60
C ARG A 981 -39.85 -52.83 -34.66
N TRP A 982 -40.65 -53.75 -35.19
CA TRP A 982 -42.11 -53.78 -35.07
C TRP A 982 -42.45 -54.83 -34.01
N GLU A 983 -43.28 -54.48 -33.02
CA GLU A 983 -43.94 -55.50 -32.19
C GLU A 983 -45.02 -56.17 -33.05
N GLN A 984 -45.12 -57.51 -32.98
CA GLN A 984 -46.24 -58.26 -33.54
C GLN A 984 -47.51 -58.04 -32.73
#